data_AF-A0A5C0SN82-F1
#
_entry.id   AF-A0A5C0SN82-F1
#
_cell.length_a   1.000
_cell.length_b   1.000
_cell.length_c   1.000
_cell.angle_alpha   90.00
_cell.angle_beta   90.00
_cell.angle_gamma   90.00
#
_symmetry.space_group_name_H-M   'P 1'
#
loop_
_entity.id
_entity.type
_entity.pdbx_description
1 polymer ?
#
loop_
_entity_poly.entity_id
_entity_poly.type
_entity_poly.pdbx_seq_one_letter_code
_entity_poly.pdbx_strand_id
1 'polypeptide(L)'
;MAEKVRLMRRGFIFTLDALLAVTLVTIVVVGIIGVTSNASGIYTTQIRGENKQVAENLLATFRTVPLSNLVPPTQIETWIHGTDPVLDPTYVSPQMPPLQIVATYWALNSTDYQQKAETIMKYLLDNLARGYKYQLIINNYTSPYLTFDNSYENASDVGSATVMVSGYVSNETPRGYVAKAYLTKLVTSQEKLVGIQRVLAGGYYCSEPDISSSYYNGYPLTVSFFCILYRTVPGDRNTVQSGGFQLSGSYSGGSVDVDEDLSGWSVYYNGYTGRITLTDGANTIKLYLDRVLFPFTTNYEVKKIVYEDASGNQAVVYLNSGVYVEVSWSWWYISSSRAYGDKNSLNVAFKFNLPLDASDKSGLLNYATRMGESVSFTLNGNTTSTDISSYLVGGDNVLEATFTNPQGSEIGFGSGSWISLKYKTSTPQVDDPGLVKLYNITSDGTGIYYLNSLFVPGNVTGISIKLTVEGVHEVRVYYSNGTALNLIYENTSVSPGLTTITIDNKTLMEGQSSSKGLLNYTTLEELSKRNFNLVIMLDAYYDANYSRPVRYAGQDYHYEWDNERVLYSYPDSYINITYVSRITRTRFMIPIEQTYSLNGENPVYWWGYFAGYRTMYFDYYLPDKAIPWYVDAWTAIHFTGYPAGITTLYEGPNANTKVFEFPLDYYLIRLAYTRLNANMMVPGGTNTFKLESDSNDYVFRVDDSRAIVHYFLNGYAGYGDIFTYYAQDNACGYNLTYWYDIGSGAQQGSVLIGNCRPSETPMQISTDQLQPWNYALDDAIYRLFLQLGAKEYSTDYLKAAPTYLPGAENNPVRVELKGLAGKAIGIKSVPATGGAITVTLRIWRCG
;
A
#
# COMPACT_ATOMS: atom_id res chain seq x y z
N MET A 1 -28.19 112.91 -32.38
CA MET A 1 -27.54 111.72 -31.81
C MET A 1 -28.50 110.53 -31.94
N ALA A 2 -28.21 109.67 -32.91
CA ALA A 2 -28.76 108.33 -33.23
C ALA A 2 -28.08 107.97 -34.57
N GLU A 3 -27.80 106.75 -35.02
CA GLU A 3 -27.69 105.38 -34.51
C GLU A 3 -27.16 104.57 -35.73
N LYS A 4 -26.77 103.30 -35.53
CA LYS A 4 -27.02 102.15 -36.42
C LYS A 4 -25.86 101.53 -37.26
N VAL A 5 -25.23 100.53 -36.64
CA VAL A 5 -25.09 99.09 -37.03
C VAL A 5 -24.88 98.68 -38.50
N ARG A 6 -23.84 97.85 -38.76
CA ARG A 6 -23.99 96.59 -39.54
C ARG A 6 -22.89 95.55 -39.25
N LEU A 7 -23.32 94.29 -39.14
CA LEU A 7 -22.56 93.04 -38.89
C LEU A 7 -21.70 92.55 -40.07
N MET A 8 -20.64 91.80 -39.76
CA MET A 8 -20.11 90.70 -40.58
C MET A 8 -19.96 89.41 -39.75
N ARG A 9 -20.52 88.31 -40.27
CA ARG A 9 -20.46 86.94 -39.72
C ARG A 9 -19.10 86.31 -40.01
N ARG A 10 -18.48 85.64 -39.03
CA ARG A 10 -17.40 84.65 -39.21
C ARG A 10 -17.95 83.26 -38.90
N GLY A 11 -18.01 82.38 -39.89
CA GLY A 11 -18.30 80.96 -39.70
C GLY A 11 -17.00 80.20 -39.40
N PHE A 12 -17.00 79.39 -38.34
CA PHE A 12 -15.92 78.44 -38.06
C PHE A 12 -16.18 77.16 -38.87
N ILE A 13 -15.31 76.86 -39.82
CA ILE A 13 -15.27 75.57 -40.51
C ILE A 13 -14.45 74.64 -39.60
N PHE A 14 -15.11 73.73 -38.88
CA PHE A 14 -14.41 72.59 -38.30
C PHE A 14 -13.95 71.72 -39.46
N THR A 15 -12.63 71.55 -39.62
CA THR A 15 -12.09 70.59 -40.59
C THR A 15 -12.53 69.18 -40.18
N LEU A 16 -12.77 68.31 -41.17
CA LEU A 16 -13.19 66.92 -40.93
C LEU A 16 -12.26 66.21 -39.92
N ASP A 17 -10.96 66.55 -39.95
CA ASP A 17 -9.96 66.04 -39.02
C ASP A 17 -10.18 66.51 -37.57
N ALA A 18 -10.62 67.75 -37.35
CA ALA A 18 -10.95 68.24 -36.01
C ALA A 18 -12.21 67.55 -35.47
N LEU A 19 -13.19 67.29 -36.34
CA LEU A 19 -14.42 66.60 -35.97
C LEU A 19 -14.15 65.10 -35.71
N LEU A 20 -13.30 64.46 -36.50
CA LEU A 20 -12.80 63.10 -36.28
C LEU A 20 -11.96 63.00 -35.01
N ALA A 21 -11.08 63.97 -34.73
CA ALA A 21 -10.27 64.01 -33.51
C ALA A 21 -11.14 64.19 -32.26
N VAL A 22 -12.14 65.07 -32.30
CA VAL A 22 -13.10 65.22 -31.19
C VAL A 22 -13.92 63.94 -31.03
N THR A 23 -14.36 63.31 -32.12
CA THR A 23 -15.11 62.04 -32.06
C THR A 23 -14.24 60.92 -31.49
N LEU A 24 -12.98 60.81 -31.92
CA LEU A 24 -12.02 59.82 -31.44
C LEU A 24 -11.69 60.05 -29.95
N VAL A 25 -11.42 61.29 -29.54
CA VAL A 25 -11.20 61.65 -28.13
C VAL A 25 -12.44 61.34 -27.30
N THR A 26 -13.64 61.61 -27.83
CA THR A 26 -14.89 61.29 -27.13
C THR A 26 -15.08 59.78 -27.01
N ILE A 27 -14.79 58.99 -28.06
CA ILE A 27 -14.84 57.52 -28.02
C ILE A 27 -13.80 56.95 -27.04
N VAL A 28 -12.59 57.51 -27.00
CA VAL A 28 -11.53 57.08 -26.07
C VAL A 28 -11.89 57.47 -24.64
N VAL A 29 -12.42 58.67 -24.39
CA VAL A 29 -12.85 59.10 -23.05
C VAL A 29 -14.06 58.31 -22.59
N VAL A 30 -15.07 58.08 -23.45
CA VAL A 30 -16.22 57.22 -23.16
C VAL A 30 -15.79 55.76 -22.97
N GLY A 31 -14.78 55.31 -23.73
CA GLY A 31 -14.17 53.99 -23.58
C GLY A 31 -13.40 53.83 -22.28
N ILE A 32 -12.62 54.83 -21.87
CA ILE A 32 -11.90 54.86 -20.58
C ILE A 32 -12.88 54.96 -19.42
N ILE A 33 -13.92 55.80 -19.52
CA ILE A 33 -15.00 55.90 -18.52
C ILE A 33 -15.77 54.59 -18.46
N GLY A 34 -16.07 53.96 -19.61
CA GLY A 34 -16.74 52.66 -19.70
C GLY A 34 -15.90 51.53 -19.12
N VAL A 35 -14.59 51.50 -19.37
CA VAL A 35 -13.67 50.51 -18.82
C VAL A 35 -13.41 50.74 -17.33
N THR A 36 -13.28 51.99 -16.86
CA THR A 36 -13.09 52.28 -15.42
C THR A 36 -14.36 52.09 -14.60
N SER A 37 -15.54 52.42 -15.14
CA SER A 37 -16.84 52.14 -14.49
C SER A 37 -17.20 50.65 -14.50
N ASN A 38 -16.92 49.92 -15.59
CA ASN A 38 -17.13 48.47 -15.62
C ASN A 38 -16.05 47.70 -14.83
N ALA A 39 -14.79 48.13 -14.85
CA ALA A 39 -13.72 47.50 -14.05
C ALA A 39 -13.94 47.71 -12.56
N SER A 40 -14.39 48.90 -12.12
CA SER A 40 -14.76 49.12 -10.72
C SER A 40 -15.99 48.30 -10.31
N GLY A 41 -17.00 48.14 -11.18
CA GLY A 41 -18.15 47.26 -10.95
C GLY A 41 -17.78 45.76 -10.88
N ILE A 42 -16.90 45.29 -11.76
CA ILE A 42 -16.43 43.89 -11.78
C ILE A 42 -15.51 43.60 -10.58
N TYR A 43 -14.59 44.51 -10.27
CA TYR A 43 -13.66 44.40 -9.14
C TYR A 43 -14.39 44.43 -7.80
N THR A 44 -15.38 45.31 -7.62
CA THR A 44 -16.24 45.31 -6.42
C THR A 44 -17.10 44.05 -6.33
N THR A 45 -17.58 43.50 -7.45
CA THR A 45 -18.32 42.23 -7.47
C THR A 45 -17.42 41.04 -7.10
N GLN A 46 -16.17 41.01 -7.58
CA GLN A 46 -15.19 39.99 -7.25
C GLN A 46 -14.79 40.03 -5.77
N ILE A 47 -14.46 41.22 -5.24
CA ILE A 47 -14.12 41.39 -3.81
C ILE A 47 -15.31 41.04 -2.91
N ARG A 48 -16.55 41.42 -3.28
CA ARG A 48 -17.75 40.98 -2.56
C ARG A 48 -17.90 39.46 -2.57
N GLY A 49 -17.56 38.81 -3.69
CA GLY A 49 -17.53 37.35 -3.81
C GLY A 49 -16.49 36.70 -2.88
N GLU A 50 -15.27 37.23 -2.84
CA GLU A 50 -14.21 36.78 -1.93
C GLU A 50 -14.59 36.98 -0.46
N ASN A 51 -15.09 38.17 -0.10
CA ASN A 51 -15.53 38.49 1.26
C ASN A 51 -16.72 37.61 1.68
N LYS A 52 -17.63 37.29 0.75
CA LYS A 52 -18.72 36.34 0.99
C LYS A 52 -18.18 34.93 1.28
N GLN A 53 -17.21 34.45 0.51
CA GLN A 53 -16.59 33.14 0.73
C GLN A 53 -15.86 33.07 2.07
N VAL A 54 -15.19 34.15 2.49
CA VAL A 54 -14.58 34.26 3.83
C VAL A 54 -15.65 34.18 4.92
N ALA A 55 -16.77 34.89 4.76
CA ALA A 55 -17.89 34.83 5.70
C ALA A 55 -18.53 33.43 5.77
N GLU A 56 -18.68 32.74 4.64
CA GLU A 56 -19.17 31.35 4.57
C GLU A 56 -18.23 30.37 5.28
N ASN A 57 -16.92 30.49 5.04
CA ASN A 57 -15.91 29.64 5.67
C ASN A 57 -15.84 29.84 7.19
N LEU A 58 -15.93 31.09 7.66
CA LEU A 58 -15.96 31.39 9.09
C LEU A 58 -17.23 30.87 9.75
N LEU A 59 -18.41 31.08 9.14
CA LEU A 59 -19.65 30.51 9.66
C LEU A 59 -19.63 28.97 9.65
N ALA A 60 -19.07 28.34 8.62
CA ALA A 60 -18.89 26.88 8.56
C ALA A 60 -17.96 26.39 9.68
N THR A 61 -16.86 27.10 9.94
CA THR A 61 -15.92 26.81 11.03
C THR A 61 -16.62 26.91 12.39
N PHE A 62 -17.34 28.00 12.63
CA PHE A 62 -18.09 28.19 13.88
C PHE A 62 -19.25 27.19 14.04
N ARG A 63 -19.73 26.59 12.95
CA ARG A 63 -20.79 25.57 12.97
C ARG A 63 -20.27 24.15 13.20
N THR A 64 -19.04 23.84 12.81
CA THR A 64 -18.56 22.45 12.71
C THR A 64 -17.37 22.14 13.61
N VAL A 65 -16.56 23.13 13.96
CA VAL A 65 -15.34 22.93 14.77
C VAL A 65 -15.66 23.17 16.25
N PRO A 66 -15.32 22.23 17.16
CA PRO A 66 -15.48 22.41 18.60
C PRO A 66 -14.79 23.68 19.12
N LEU A 67 -15.40 24.37 20.09
CA LEU A 67 -14.84 25.58 20.69
C LEU A 67 -13.43 25.35 21.27
N SER A 68 -13.18 24.18 21.87
CA SER A 68 -11.86 23.80 22.41
C SER A 68 -10.74 23.73 21.39
N ASN A 69 -11.06 23.63 20.09
CA ASN A 69 -10.07 23.60 19.02
C ASN A 69 -9.82 25.01 18.44
N LEU A 70 -10.68 25.97 18.77
CA LEU A 70 -10.60 27.36 18.30
C LEU A 70 -10.08 28.33 19.36
N VAL A 71 -10.11 27.92 20.63
CA VAL A 71 -9.75 28.73 21.78
C VAL A 71 -8.72 27.99 22.64
N PRO A 72 -7.64 28.66 23.09
CA PRO A 72 -6.62 28.03 23.93
C PRO A 72 -7.21 27.40 25.20
N PRO A 73 -6.68 26.24 25.66
CA PRO A 73 -7.18 25.55 26.86
C PRO A 73 -7.27 26.43 28.11
N THR A 74 -6.30 27.34 28.30
CA THR A 74 -6.27 28.27 29.44
C THR A 74 -7.45 29.25 29.46
N GLN A 75 -7.88 29.71 28.27
CA GLN A 75 -9.04 30.57 28.13
C GLN A 75 -10.34 29.79 28.35
N ILE A 76 -10.40 28.53 27.90
CA ILE A 76 -11.52 27.61 28.17
C ILE A 76 -11.66 27.36 29.68
N GLU A 77 -10.57 27.07 30.38
CA GLU A 77 -10.58 26.89 31.83
C GLU A 77 -11.06 28.15 32.56
N THR A 78 -10.61 29.33 32.11
CA THR A 78 -11.08 30.61 32.66
C THR A 78 -12.58 30.81 32.43
N TRP A 79 -13.10 30.45 31.25
CA TRP A 79 -14.52 30.55 30.97
C TRP A 79 -15.39 29.57 31.76
N ILE A 80 -14.85 28.45 32.21
CA ILE A 80 -15.59 27.45 33.02
C ILE A 80 -15.48 27.76 34.52
N HIS A 81 -14.30 28.13 35.00
CA HIS A 81 -13.97 28.20 36.43
C HIS A 81 -13.63 29.61 36.94
N GLY A 82 -13.67 30.63 36.07
CA GLY A 82 -13.39 32.01 36.44
C GLY A 82 -14.42 32.60 37.40
N THR A 83 -14.11 33.79 37.92
CA THR A 83 -14.99 34.54 38.84
C THR A 83 -16.31 34.99 38.20
N ASP A 84 -16.35 35.05 36.86
CA ASP A 84 -17.55 35.25 36.05
C ASP A 84 -17.54 34.24 34.88
N PRO A 85 -18.14 33.04 35.06
CA PRO A 85 -18.05 31.95 34.10
C PRO A 85 -18.88 32.24 32.84
N VAL A 86 -18.21 32.25 31.69
CA VAL A 86 -18.81 32.46 30.37
C VAL A 86 -19.38 31.16 29.80
N LEU A 87 -18.75 30.02 30.11
CA LEU A 87 -19.24 28.69 29.77
C LEU A 87 -19.93 28.09 30.99
N ASP A 88 -21.25 27.91 30.89
CA ASP A 88 -22.04 27.21 31.88
C ASP A 88 -22.14 25.73 31.49
N PRO A 89 -21.40 24.84 32.17
CA PRO A 89 -21.35 23.41 31.84
C PRO A 89 -22.70 22.71 32.02
N THR A 90 -23.68 23.36 32.66
CA THR A 90 -25.06 22.89 32.75
C THR A 90 -25.75 22.84 31.39
N TYR A 91 -25.43 23.79 30.50
CA TYR A 91 -26.13 23.97 29.22
C TYR A 91 -25.23 23.74 28.01
N VAL A 92 -23.94 24.04 28.10
CA VAL A 92 -23.00 23.99 26.97
C VAL A 92 -21.69 23.30 27.34
N SER A 93 -20.94 22.84 26.34
CA SER A 93 -19.63 22.20 26.53
C SER A 93 -18.60 22.80 25.59
N PRO A 94 -17.30 22.88 25.96
CA PRO A 94 -16.23 23.27 25.04
C PRO A 94 -16.12 22.39 23.79
N GLN A 95 -16.69 21.18 23.83
CA GLN A 95 -16.74 20.27 22.69
C GLN A 95 -17.85 20.62 21.68
N MET A 96 -18.76 21.54 22.03
CA MET A 96 -19.77 22.05 21.10
C MET A 96 -19.16 23.12 20.18
N PRO A 97 -19.56 23.18 18.91
CA PRO A 97 -19.19 24.29 18.03
C PRO A 97 -19.73 25.63 18.51
N PRO A 98 -19.03 26.75 18.28
CA PRO A 98 -19.43 28.08 18.75
C PRO A 98 -20.87 28.49 18.41
N LEU A 99 -21.34 28.25 17.18
CA LEU A 99 -22.73 28.61 16.81
C LEU A 99 -23.76 27.74 17.54
N GLN A 100 -23.42 26.50 17.89
CA GLN A 100 -24.30 25.65 18.70
C GLN A 100 -24.40 26.19 20.14
N ILE A 101 -23.30 26.69 20.71
CA ILE A 101 -23.29 27.36 22.02
C ILE A 101 -24.14 28.63 21.96
N VAL A 102 -23.94 29.47 20.94
CA VAL A 102 -24.74 30.69 20.72
C VAL A 102 -26.22 30.37 20.65
N ALA A 103 -26.62 29.39 19.81
CA ALA A 103 -28.02 29.01 19.70
C ALA A 103 -28.61 28.49 21.01
N THR A 104 -27.82 27.75 21.79
CA THR A 104 -28.23 27.24 23.11
C THR A 104 -28.49 28.39 24.08
N TYR A 105 -27.55 29.34 24.18
CA TYR A 105 -27.69 30.52 25.03
C TYR A 105 -28.78 31.48 24.58
N TRP A 106 -28.96 31.66 23.27
CA TRP A 106 -30.06 32.46 22.71
C TRP A 106 -31.42 31.84 23.02
N ALA A 107 -31.51 30.51 23.02
CA ALA A 107 -32.73 29.78 23.35
C ALA A 107 -33.14 29.95 24.82
N LEU A 108 -32.20 30.19 25.74
CA LEU A 108 -32.53 30.45 27.14
C LEU A 108 -33.27 31.79 27.37
N ASN A 109 -33.35 32.65 26.34
CA ASN A 109 -34.02 33.96 26.37
C ASN A 109 -33.66 34.80 27.61
N SER A 110 -32.38 34.79 27.99
CA SER A 110 -31.82 35.49 29.13
C SER A 110 -30.74 36.45 28.66
N THR A 111 -30.80 37.70 29.12
CA THR A 111 -29.82 38.73 28.78
C THR A 111 -28.41 38.36 29.22
N ASP A 112 -28.27 37.64 30.34
CA ASP A 112 -26.98 37.16 30.85
C ASP A 112 -26.34 36.13 29.90
N TYR A 113 -27.09 35.11 29.48
CA TYR A 113 -26.58 34.10 28.54
C TYR A 113 -26.35 34.67 27.14
N GLN A 114 -27.14 35.66 26.71
CA GLN A 114 -26.87 36.40 25.47
C GLN A 114 -25.51 37.14 25.54
N GLN A 115 -25.21 37.82 26.65
CA GLN A 115 -23.91 38.49 26.84
C GLN A 115 -22.74 37.49 26.87
N LYS A 116 -22.95 36.29 27.44
CA LYS A 116 -21.94 35.21 27.41
C LYS A 116 -21.70 34.69 25.98
N ALA A 117 -22.76 34.52 25.19
CA ALA A 117 -22.65 34.17 23.77
C ALA A 117 -21.90 35.25 22.97
N GLU A 118 -22.20 36.52 23.24
CA GLU A 118 -21.51 37.67 22.64
C GLU A 118 -20.01 37.65 22.96
N THR A 119 -19.65 37.35 24.21
CA THR A 119 -18.26 37.28 24.66
C THR A 119 -17.47 36.21 23.90
N ILE A 120 -18.05 35.02 23.72
CA ILE A 120 -17.43 33.92 22.97
C ILE A 120 -17.27 34.30 21.49
N MET A 121 -18.34 34.81 20.87
CA MET A 121 -18.31 35.15 19.45
C MET A 121 -17.38 36.33 19.16
N LYS A 122 -17.34 37.33 20.04
CA LYS A 122 -16.38 38.44 19.95
C LYS A 122 -14.94 37.92 19.97
N TYR A 123 -14.61 37.06 20.94
CA TYR A 123 -13.27 36.49 21.04
C TYR A 123 -12.87 35.75 19.76
N LEU A 124 -13.78 34.96 19.20
CA LEU A 124 -13.52 34.20 17.97
C LEU A 124 -13.39 35.12 16.75
N LEU A 125 -14.25 36.11 16.60
CA LEU A 125 -14.19 37.06 15.49
C LEU A 125 -12.92 37.91 15.55
N ASP A 126 -12.53 38.40 16.72
CA ASP A 126 -11.28 39.16 16.91
C ASP A 126 -10.03 38.32 16.56
N ASN A 127 -10.07 37.01 16.76
CA ASN A 127 -8.93 36.13 16.52
C ASN A 127 -8.90 35.47 15.13
N LEU A 128 -10.07 35.17 14.54
CA LEU A 128 -10.19 34.40 13.31
C LEU A 128 -10.55 35.24 12.09
N ALA A 129 -11.15 36.43 12.26
CA ALA A 129 -11.42 37.36 11.17
C ALA A 129 -10.30 38.41 10.98
N ARG A 130 -9.05 38.07 11.33
CA ARG A 130 -7.90 39.00 11.25
C ARG A 130 -7.74 39.56 9.84
N GLY A 131 -7.60 40.89 9.74
CA GLY A 131 -7.48 41.61 8.46
C GLY A 131 -8.82 42.04 7.84
N TYR A 132 -9.95 41.74 8.50
CA TYR A 132 -11.28 42.12 8.05
C TYR A 132 -12.05 42.88 9.15
N LYS A 133 -12.94 43.77 8.72
CA LYS A 133 -14.00 44.30 9.58
C LYS A 133 -15.22 43.38 9.48
N TYR A 134 -15.96 43.25 10.57
CA TYR A 134 -17.07 42.32 10.66
C TYR A 134 -18.29 42.92 11.36
N GLN A 135 -19.46 42.38 11.05
CA GLN A 135 -20.70 42.57 11.80
C GLN A 135 -21.44 41.22 11.85
N LEU A 136 -21.66 40.69 13.04
CA LEU A 136 -22.42 39.47 13.27
C LEU A 136 -23.83 39.83 13.77
N ILE A 137 -24.83 39.43 13.00
CA ILE A 137 -26.25 39.68 13.27
C ILE A 137 -26.92 38.36 13.63
N ILE A 138 -27.60 38.32 14.76
CA ILE A 138 -28.36 37.16 15.25
C ILE A 138 -29.83 37.57 15.30
N ASN A 139 -30.70 37.03 14.45
CA ASN A 139 -32.14 37.36 14.41
C ASN A 139 -32.47 38.86 14.35
N ASN A 140 -31.76 39.59 13.48
CA ASN A 140 -31.85 41.04 13.34
C ASN A 140 -31.34 41.85 14.55
N TYR A 141 -30.76 41.20 15.55
CA TYR A 141 -30.05 41.83 16.65
C TYR A 141 -28.53 41.82 16.38
N THR A 142 -27.87 42.94 16.63
CA THR A 142 -26.41 43.03 16.70
C THR A 142 -26.05 43.89 17.90
N SER A 143 -25.00 43.49 18.61
CA SER A 143 -24.46 44.19 19.77
C SER A 143 -23.19 44.96 19.36
N PRO A 144 -22.81 46.06 20.05
CA PRO A 144 -21.51 46.71 19.87
C PRO A 144 -20.32 45.76 20.01
N TYR A 145 -20.48 44.64 20.72
CA TYR A 145 -19.44 43.61 20.88
C TYR A 145 -19.34 42.65 19.70
N LEU A 146 -20.37 42.58 18.85
CA LEU A 146 -20.45 41.72 17.67
C LEU A 146 -20.20 42.48 16.36
N THR A 147 -19.74 43.73 16.46
CA THR A 147 -19.34 44.56 15.33
C THR A 147 -17.93 45.07 15.57
N PHE A 148 -17.11 45.11 14.51
CA PHE A 148 -15.77 45.69 14.58
C PHE A 148 -15.85 47.22 14.76
N ASP A 149 -16.71 47.86 13.96
CA ASP A 149 -17.16 49.25 14.09
C ASP A 149 -18.57 49.41 13.46
N ASN A 150 -19.14 50.62 13.49
CA ASN A 150 -20.41 50.93 12.81
C ASN A 150 -20.19 51.41 11.36
N SER A 151 -19.03 51.15 10.73
CA SER A 151 -18.66 51.73 9.43
C SER A 151 -19.24 50.97 8.22
N TYR A 152 -20.05 49.93 8.44
CA TYR A 152 -20.58 49.08 7.37
C TYR A 152 -21.43 49.85 6.35
N GLU A 153 -22.11 50.92 6.78
CA GLU A 153 -22.97 51.75 5.91
C GLU A 153 -22.19 52.48 4.81
N ASN A 154 -20.89 52.67 5.02
CA ASN A 154 -19.98 53.33 4.08
C ASN A 154 -19.09 52.34 3.31
N ALA A 155 -19.22 51.02 3.56
CA ALA A 155 -18.40 50.00 2.92
C ALA A 155 -19.00 49.58 1.56
N SER A 156 -18.21 49.67 0.49
CA SER A 156 -18.68 49.35 -0.87
C SER A 156 -18.52 47.87 -1.25
N ASP A 157 -17.84 47.07 -0.44
CA ASP A 157 -17.37 45.71 -0.74
C ASP A 157 -17.84 44.65 0.26
N VAL A 158 -18.96 44.88 0.96
CA VAL A 158 -19.47 43.95 1.99
C VAL A 158 -19.89 42.60 1.38
N GLY A 159 -19.23 41.53 1.84
CA GLY A 159 -19.65 40.15 1.65
C GLY A 159 -20.51 39.69 2.83
N SER A 160 -21.61 39.00 2.56
CA SER A 160 -22.55 38.55 3.61
C SER A 160 -22.86 37.07 3.42
N ALA A 161 -22.77 36.31 4.50
CA ALA A 161 -23.19 34.93 4.58
C ALA A 161 -24.21 34.78 5.71
N THR A 162 -25.28 34.03 5.46
CA THR A 162 -26.31 33.74 6.47
C THR A 162 -26.41 32.25 6.64
N VAL A 163 -26.31 31.79 7.89
CA VAL A 163 -26.54 30.40 8.25
C VAL A 163 -27.70 30.31 9.23
N MET A 164 -28.58 29.34 8.99
CA MET A 164 -29.59 28.96 9.96
C MET A 164 -28.94 28.04 10.98
N VAL A 165 -28.81 28.50 12.22
CA VAL A 165 -28.11 27.78 13.28
C VAL A 165 -29.07 26.88 14.07
N SER A 166 -30.35 27.23 14.06
CA SER A 166 -31.40 26.46 14.69
C SER A 166 -32.32 25.88 13.60
N GLY A 167 -32.54 24.57 13.54
CA GLY A 167 -33.50 23.93 12.61
C GLY A 167 -34.98 24.16 12.93
N TYR A 168 -35.35 25.36 13.39
CA TYR A 168 -36.67 25.68 13.95
C TYR A 168 -37.49 26.43 12.90
N VAL A 169 -38.66 25.91 12.56
CA VAL A 169 -39.68 26.65 11.81
C VAL A 169 -40.23 27.74 12.74
N SER A 170 -40.40 28.97 12.22
CA SER A 170 -41.00 30.06 13.01
C SER A 170 -42.37 29.62 13.57
N ASN A 171 -42.58 29.85 14.88
CA ASN A 171 -43.78 29.47 15.65
C ASN A 171 -44.04 27.96 15.85
N GLU A 172 -43.07 27.07 15.59
CA GLU A 172 -43.19 25.67 15.96
C GLU A 172 -42.10 25.27 16.96
N THR A 173 -42.50 24.77 18.14
CA THR A 173 -41.55 24.07 19.01
C THR A 173 -41.22 22.76 18.31
N PRO A 174 -39.94 22.42 17.98
CA PRO A 174 -39.63 21.09 17.50
C PRO A 174 -39.99 20.11 18.60
N ARG A 175 -41.11 19.44 18.39
CA ARG A 175 -41.62 18.37 19.22
C ARG A 175 -41.48 17.11 18.40
N GLY A 176 -40.78 16.14 18.96
CA GLY A 176 -40.52 14.92 18.24
C GLY A 176 -39.37 14.14 18.82
N TYR A 177 -38.79 13.30 17.98
CA TYR A 177 -37.75 12.37 18.31
C TYR A 177 -36.67 12.44 17.25
N VAL A 178 -35.42 12.37 17.70
CA VAL A 178 -34.27 12.07 16.86
C VAL A 178 -33.70 10.75 17.34
N ALA A 179 -33.24 9.90 16.44
CA ALA A 179 -32.64 8.63 16.81
C ALA A 179 -31.30 8.39 16.10
N LYS A 180 -30.45 7.63 16.79
CA LYS A 180 -29.18 7.09 16.30
C LYS A 180 -29.17 5.58 16.47
N ALA A 181 -28.42 4.90 15.63
CA ALA A 181 -28.28 3.45 15.68
C ALA A 181 -26.81 3.05 15.53
N TYR A 182 -26.38 2.04 16.27
CA TYR A 182 -25.02 1.51 16.16
C TYR A 182 -24.93 0.04 16.55
N LEU A 183 -24.00 -0.67 15.93
CA LEU A 183 -23.74 -2.07 16.20
C LEU A 183 -23.02 -2.26 17.53
N THR A 184 -23.46 -3.29 18.25
CA THR A 184 -22.82 -3.75 19.48
C THR A 184 -22.20 -5.14 19.30
N LYS A 185 -22.72 -5.94 18.37
CA LYS A 185 -22.17 -7.23 17.98
C LYS A 185 -22.53 -7.57 16.54
N LEU A 186 -21.60 -8.14 15.80
CA LEU A 186 -21.79 -8.55 14.41
C LEU A 186 -21.10 -9.88 14.15
N VAL A 187 -21.41 -10.48 13.01
CA VAL A 187 -20.60 -11.50 12.35
C VAL A 187 -20.38 -11.03 10.91
N THR A 188 -19.17 -11.22 10.40
CA THR A 188 -18.82 -10.89 9.02
C THR A 188 -18.05 -12.05 8.40
N SER A 189 -18.19 -12.22 7.08
CA SER A 189 -17.25 -13.03 6.31
C SER A 189 -16.03 -12.18 6.01
N GLN A 190 -14.85 -12.73 6.24
CA GLN A 190 -13.58 -12.12 5.95
C GLN A 190 -12.84 -12.99 4.96
N GLU A 191 -12.10 -12.35 4.07
CA GLU A 191 -11.13 -13.01 3.21
C GLU A 191 -9.76 -12.41 3.49
N LYS A 192 -8.71 -13.22 3.48
CA LYS A 192 -7.35 -12.76 3.75
C LYS A 192 -6.42 -13.29 2.68
N LEU A 193 -5.57 -12.42 2.16
CA LEU A 193 -4.51 -12.80 1.23
C LEU A 193 -3.16 -12.67 1.95
N VAL A 194 -2.57 -13.81 2.30
CA VAL A 194 -1.21 -13.88 2.83
C VAL A 194 -0.28 -14.05 1.64
N GLY A 195 0.21 -12.94 1.12
CA GLY A 195 1.20 -13.00 0.05
C GLY A 195 2.54 -13.51 0.55
N ILE A 196 3.14 -14.41 -0.22
CA ILE A 196 4.42 -15.00 0.10
C ILE A 196 5.50 -14.20 -0.62
N GLN A 197 6.34 -13.53 0.17
CA GLN A 197 7.49 -12.79 -0.32
C GLN A 197 8.48 -13.74 -1.00
N ARG A 198 9.24 -13.23 -1.98
CA ARG A 198 10.19 -14.05 -2.74
C ARG A 198 11.46 -14.26 -1.92
N VAL A 199 11.72 -15.52 -1.54
CA VAL A 199 12.92 -15.96 -0.81
C VAL A 199 13.65 -16.98 -1.67
N LEU A 200 14.94 -16.74 -1.92
CA LEU A 200 15.82 -17.61 -2.69
C LEU A 200 17.14 -17.85 -1.96
N ALA A 201 17.80 -18.94 -2.30
CA ALA A 201 19.20 -19.20 -1.98
C ALA A 201 19.93 -19.74 -3.22
N GLY A 202 21.25 -19.90 -3.15
CA GLY A 202 22.01 -20.66 -4.15
C GLY A 202 21.55 -22.12 -4.18
N GLY A 203 21.55 -22.73 -5.37
CA GLY A 203 21.18 -24.14 -5.55
C GLY A 203 22.29 -25.14 -5.18
N TYR A 204 23.55 -24.72 -5.20
CA TYR A 204 24.69 -25.62 -4.99
C TYR A 204 25.73 -24.91 -4.14
N TYR A 205 26.36 -25.60 -3.20
CA TYR A 205 27.52 -25.08 -2.46
C TYR A 205 28.69 -26.04 -2.62
N CYS A 206 29.91 -25.55 -2.52
CA CYS A 206 31.08 -26.41 -2.49
C CYS A 206 31.20 -27.06 -1.10
N SER A 207 31.07 -28.38 -1.00
CA SER A 207 31.45 -29.12 0.20
C SER A 207 32.84 -29.73 0.04
N GLU A 208 33.61 -29.82 1.13
CA GLU A 208 34.77 -30.70 1.17
C GLU A 208 34.32 -32.14 0.82
N PRO A 209 35.02 -32.87 -0.07
CA PRO A 209 34.59 -34.20 -0.48
C PRO A 209 34.53 -35.17 0.72
N ASP A 210 33.36 -35.78 0.95
CA ASP A 210 33.17 -36.80 1.98
C ASP A 210 33.98 -38.07 1.65
N ILE A 211 35.05 -38.30 2.40
CA ILE A 211 36.03 -39.38 2.23
C ILE A 211 35.55 -40.68 2.93
N SER A 212 34.34 -40.71 3.49
CA SER A 212 33.84 -41.86 4.27
C SER A 212 33.33 -43.03 3.42
N SER A 213 33.20 -42.88 2.10
CA SER A 213 32.70 -43.96 1.25
C SER A 213 33.75 -45.08 1.08
N SER A 214 33.36 -46.28 1.53
CA SER A 214 34.13 -47.54 1.55
C SER A 214 34.60 -48.08 0.18
N TYR A 215 34.53 -47.27 -0.88
CA TYR A 215 35.00 -47.62 -2.22
C TYR A 215 36.46 -47.22 -2.51
N TYR A 216 37.15 -46.60 -1.55
CA TYR A 216 38.55 -46.21 -1.72
C TYR A 216 39.53 -47.32 -1.34
N ASN A 217 39.93 -48.13 -2.32
CA ASN A 217 41.16 -48.93 -2.23
C ASN A 217 42.23 -48.31 -3.15
N GLY A 218 43.03 -47.40 -2.58
CA GLY A 218 44.22 -46.88 -3.24
C GLY A 218 44.56 -45.45 -2.81
N TYR A 219 45.31 -45.34 -1.70
CA TYR A 219 45.99 -44.16 -1.16
C TYR A 219 45.12 -42.88 -1.00
N PRO A 220 44.73 -42.50 0.24
CA PRO A 220 43.91 -41.32 0.47
C PRO A 220 44.74 -40.06 0.18
N LEU A 221 44.47 -39.43 -0.96
CA LEU A 221 44.77 -38.02 -1.18
C LEU A 221 43.52 -37.25 -0.75
N THR A 222 43.63 -36.50 0.35
CA THR A 222 42.64 -35.49 0.74
C THR A 222 42.87 -34.28 -0.18
N VAL A 223 41.93 -33.98 -1.08
CA VAL A 223 42.01 -32.82 -1.99
C VAL A 223 41.24 -31.67 -1.35
N SER A 224 41.93 -30.68 -0.80
CA SER A 224 41.31 -29.51 -0.16
C SER A 224 40.87 -28.43 -1.16
N PHE A 225 41.47 -28.38 -2.35
CA PHE A 225 41.13 -27.40 -3.38
C PHE A 225 41.63 -27.85 -4.76
N PHE A 226 40.81 -27.67 -5.81
CA PHE A 226 41.18 -27.94 -7.19
C PHE A 226 40.58 -26.88 -8.14
N CYS A 227 41.43 -26.05 -8.75
CA CYS A 227 41.01 -24.98 -9.66
C CYS A 227 41.93 -24.90 -10.89
N ILE A 228 41.32 -24.83 -12.08
CA ILE A 228 42.03 -24.58 -13.35
C ILE A 228 41.31 -23.43 -14.06
N LEU A 229 42.02 -22.33 -14.28
CA LEU A 229 41.57 -21.22 -15.14
C LEU A 229 42.48 -21.19 -16.37
N TYR A 230 41.92 -21.24 -17.59
CA TYR A 230 42.71 -21.35 -18.83
C TYR A 230 42.10 -20.57 -20.00
N ARG A 231 42.95 -19.97 -20.85
CA ARG A 231 42.56 -19.39 -22.15
C ARG A 231 43.66 -19.57 -23.22
N THR A 232 43.28 -20.01 -24.42
CA THR A 232 44.09 -19.99 -25.65
C THR A 232 43.60 -18.97 -26.65
N VAL A 233 44.51 -18.42 -27.48
CA VAL A 233 44.19 -17.45 -28.54
C VAL A 233 44.10 -18.15 -29.91
N PRO A 234 43.19 -17.72 -30.80
CA PRO A 234 43.20 -18.10 -32.20
C PRO A 234 44.54 -17.85 -32.89
N GLY A 235 45.27 -18.91 -33.28
CA GLY A 235 46.43 -18.80 -34.18
C GLY A 235 47.69 -19.57 -33.77
N ASP A 236 47.86 -19.88 -32.49
CA ASP A 236 48.97 -20.72 -32.01
C ASP A 236 48.39 -21.98 -31.36
N ARG A 237 48.45 -23.10 -32.08
CA ARG A 237 47.52 -24.23 -31.87
C ARG A 237 47.82 -25.07 -30.63
N ASN A 238 48.98 -24.91 -29.99
CA ASN A 238 49.45 -25.82 -28.95
C ASN A 238 50.03 -25.12 -27.72
N THR A 239 49.92 -23.81 -27.53
CA THR A 239 50.55 -23.10 -26.39
C THR A 239 49.53 -22.38 -25.52
N VAL A 240 49.64 -22.55 -24.19
CA VAL A 240 48.82 -21.84 -23.20
C VAL A 240 49.26 -20.39 -23.14
N GLN A 241 48.33 -19.43 -23.17
CA GLN A 241 48.66 -18.00 -23.11
C GLN A 241 48.60 -17.46 -21.68
N SER A 242 47.62 -17.91 -20.91
CA SER A 242 47.53 -17.68 -19.48
C SER A 242 46.70 -18.76 -18.80
N GLY A 243 47.13 -19.15 -17.60
CA GLY A 243 46.37 -20.07 -16.75
C GLY A 243 47.15 -20.50 -15.51
N GLY A 244 46.44 -21.00 -14.51
CA GLY A 244 47.05 -21.54 -13.29
C GLY A 244 46.58 -22.96 -13.04
N PHE A 245 47.46 -23.81 -12.54
CA PHE A 245 47.12 -25.12 -11.98
C PHE A 245 47.57 -25.16 -10.53
N GLN A 246 46.59 -25.22 -9.62
CA GLN A 246 46.87 -25.41 -8.21
C GLN A 246 46.34 -26.77 -7.74
N LEU A 247 47.21 -27.57 -7.13
CA LEU A 247 46.90 -28.83 -6.48
C LEU A 247 47.58 -28.86 -5.12
N SER A 248 46.78 -28.75 -4.06
CA SER A 248 47.26 -28.90 -2.68
C SER A 248 46.54 -30.06 -1.99
N GLY A 249 47.27 -30.83 -1.18
CA GLY A 249 46.73 -31.98 -0.46
C GLY A 249 47.76 -32.68 0.42
N SER A 250 47.28 -33.53 1.33
CA SER A 250 48.14 -34.32 2.22
C SER A 250 47.83 -35.82 2.08
N TYR A 251 48.87 -36.66 2.15
CA TYR A 251 48.78 -38.12 2.12
C TYR A 251 49.78 -38.75 3.10
N SER A 252 49.66 -40.06 3.36
CA SER A 252 50.48 -40.75 4.38
C SER A 252 51.99 -40.75 4.11
N GLY A 253 52.43 -40.29 2.93
CA GLY A 253 53.84 -40.14 2.55
C GLY A 253 54.34 -38.70 2.42
N GLY A 254 53.50 -37.69 2.66
CA GLY A 254 53.87 -36.27 2.55
C GLY A 254 52.71 -35.36 2.16
N SER A 255 53.01 -34.11 1.85
CA SER A 255 52.06 -33.16 1.23
C SER A 255 52.43 -32.94 -0.23
N VAL A 256 51.42 -32.74 -1.07
CA VAL A 256 51.57 -32.20 -2.42
C VAL A 256 51.08 -30.76 -2.38
N ASP A 257 51.91 -29.83 -2.85
CA ASP A 257 51.54 -28.43 -3.04
C ASP A 257 52.17 -27.99 -4.36
N VAL A 258 51.31 -27.88 -5.37
CA VAL A 258 51.66 -27.55 -6.74
C VAL A 258 50.90 -26.28 -7.08
N ASP A 259 51.62 -25.27 -7.53
CA ASP A 259 51.08 -24.00 -7.99
C ASP A 259 51.87 -23.60 -9.24
N GLU A 260 51.31 -23.93 -10.40
CA GLU A 260 51.97 -23.78 -11.69
C GLU A 260 51.30 -22.67 -12.49
N ASP A 261 52.10 -21.71 -12.95
CA ASP A 261 51.70 -20.83 -14.04
C ASP A 261 51.82 -21.61 -15.34
N LEU A 262 50.67 -21.89 -15.96
CA LEU A 262 50.59 -22.64 -17.19
C LEU A 262 50.96 -21.80 -18.40
N SER A 263 51.22 -20.49 -18.27
CA SER A 263 51.59 -19.62 -19.40
C SER A 263 52.82 -20.15 -20.15
N GLY A 264 52.67 -20.39 -21.45
CA GLY A 264 53.69 -20.96 -22.33
C GLY A 264 53.72 -22.49 -22.39
N TRP A 265 52.94 -23.20 -21.57
CA TRP A 265 52.89 -24.66 -21.60
C TRP A 265 52.29 -25.17 -22.91
N SER A 266 52.78 -26.31 -23.37
CA SER A 266 52.25 -27.01 -24.54
C SER A 266 51.01 -27.84 -24.19
N VAL A 267 49.99 -27.82 -25.03
CA VAL A 267 48.75 -28.61 -24.87
C VAL A 267 48.64 -29.65 -25.97
N TYR A 268 48.36 -30.90 -25.59
CA TYR A 268 48.15 -32.01 -26.49
C TYR A 268 46.91 -32.81 -26.08
N TYR A 269 45.96 -32.99 -27.00
CA TYR A 269 44.82 -33.87 -26.81
C TYR A 269 44.98 -35.16 -27.64
N ASN A 270 44.82 -36.28 -26.96
CA ASN A 270 44.70 -37.58 -27.58
C ASN A 270 43.25 -38.05 -27.52
N GLY A 271 42.52 -37.84 -28.63
CA GLY A 271 41.12 -38.25 -28.77
C GLY A 271 40.90 -39.77 -28.77
N TYR A 272 41.93 -40.59 -29.02
CA TYR A 272 41.81 -42.05 -28.92
C TYR A 272 41.79 -42.53 -27.47
N THR A 273 42.52 -41.86 -26.59
CA THR A 273 42.63 -42.23 -25.17
C THR A 273 41.77 -41.36 -24.25
N GLY A 274 41.06 -40.36 -24.77
CA GLY A 274 40.34 -39.38 -23.96
C GLY A 274 41.27 -38.67 -22.99
N ARG A 275 42.42 -38.16 -23.47
CA ARG A 275 43.44 -37.58 -22.59
C ARG A 275 43.89 -36.22 -23.07
N ILE A 276 43.88 -35.23 -22.18
CA ILE A 276 44.54 -33.94 -22.37
C ILE A 276 45.86 -33.96 -21.61
N THR A 277 46.92 -33.43 -22.21
CA THR A 277 48.26 -33.32 -21.61
C THR A 277 48.73 -31.89 -21.75
N LEU A 278 49.09 -31.25 -20.64
CA LEU A 278 49.74 -29.95 -20.59
C LEU A 278 51.17 -30.15 -20.11
N THR A 279 52.16 -29.49 -20.71
CA THR A 279 53.57 -29.59 -20.29
C THR A 279 54.39 -28.37 -20.68
N ASP A 280 55.27 -27.90 -19.80
CA ASP A 280 56.33 -26.93 -20.13
C ASP A 280 57.65 -27.58 -20.56
N GLY A 281 57.68 -28.92 -20.66
CA GLY A 281 58.87 -29.73 -20.91
C GLY A 281 59.57 -30.25 -19.65
N ALA A 282 59.27 -29.69 -18.48
CA ALA A 282 59.76 -30.16 -17.19
C ALA A 282 58.64 -30.85 -16.39
N ASN A 283 57.50 -30.19 -16.24
CA ASN A 283 56.33 -30.68 -15.54
C ASN A 283 55.23 -31.07 -16.54
N THR A 284 54.36 -32.00 -16.15
CA THR A 284 53.26 -32.48 -17.00
C THR A 284 51.97 -32.66 -16.20
N ILE A 285 50.86 -32.13 -16.71
CA ILE A 285 49.51 -32.37 -16.21
C ILE A 285 48.74 -33.22 -17.22
N LYS A 286 48.20 -34.36 -16.81
CA LYS A 286 47.40 -35.26 -17.66
C LYS A 286 45.98 -35.34 -17.12
N LEU A 287 45.01 -34.89 -17.90
CA LEU A 287 43.59 -35.04 -17.60
C LEU A 287 43.04 -36.25 -18.37
N TYR A 288 42.46 -37.19 -17.66
CA TYR A 288 41.80 -38.38 -18.23
C TYR A 288 40.29 -38.15 -18.22
N LEU A 289 39.69 -38.27 -19.40
CA LEU A 289 38.34 -37.86 -19.70
C LEU A 289 37.44 -39.09 -19.88
N ASP A 290 36.18 -39.00 -19.45
CA ASP A 290 35.16 -39.99 -19.79
C ASP A 290 34.65 -39.79 -21.22
N ARG A 291 34.43 -40.88 -21.96
CA ARG A 291 34.31 -40.85 -23.43
C ARG A 291 32.85 -40.66 -23.86
N VAL A 292 32.52 -39.53 -24.51
CA VAL A 292 31.25 -39.35 -25.26
C VAL A 292 31.53 -38.74 -26.65
N LEU A 293 30.83 -39.22 -27.69
CA LEU A 293 31.11 -38.94 -29.11
C LEU A 293 30.15 -37.87 -29.73
N PHE A 294 30.73 -36.73 -30.14
CA PHE A 294 30.35 -35.73 -31.20
C PHE A 294 28.96 -35.02 -31.23
N PRO A 295 28.82 -33.79 -31.82
CA PRO A 295 29.86 -32.95 -32.47
C PRO A 295 30.00 -31.46 -32.01
N PHE A 296 31.19 -30.90 -32.35
CA PHE A 296 31.68 -29.50 -32.42
C PHE A 296 32.03 -28.69 -31.16
N THR A 297 31.42 -28.93 -30.01
CA THR A 297 31.92 -28.52 -28.69
C THR A 297 31.45 -29.57 -27.69
N THR A 298 32.34 -30.12 -26.86
CA THR A 298 31.97 -31.25 -25.98
C THR A 298 32.54 -31.03 -24.59
N ASN A 299 31.68 -31.08 -23.57
CA ASN A 299 32.09 -31.14 -22.17
C ASN A 299 32.45 -32.58 -21.83
N TYR A 300 33.69 -32.79 -21.41
CA TYR A 300 34.21 -34.07 -20.96
C TYR A 300 34.32 -34.09 -19.45
N GLU A 301 33.78 -35.11 -18.79
CA GLU A 301 34.03 -35.31 -17.37
C GLU A 301 35.48 -35.76 -17.15
N VAL A 302 36.21 -35.14 -16.25
CA VAL A 302 37.57 -35.54 -15.86
C VAL A 302 37.47 -36.58 -14.76
N LYS A 303 37.94 -37.81 -15.02
CA LYS A 303 37.97 -38.91 -14.04
C LYS A 303 39.25 -38.96 -13.22
N LYS A 304 40.33 -38.47 -13.82
CA LYS A 304 41.66 -38.58 -13.22
C LYS A 304 42.56 -37.46 -13.70
N ILE A 305 43.36 -36.93 -12.78
CA ILE A 305 44.40 -35.95 -13.03
C ILE A 305 45.71 -36.55 -12.58
N VAL A 306 46.74 -36.42 -13.41
CA VAL A 306 48.10 -36.81 -13.05
C VAL A 306 49.00 -35.62 -13.25
N TYR A 307 49.51 -35.06 -12.16
CA TYR A 307 50.65 -34.15 -12.22
C TYR A 307 51.94 -34.97 -12.12
N GLU A 308 52.91 -34.69 -12.97
CA GLU A 308 54.22 -35.32 -13.02
C GLU A 308 55.28 -34.21 -13.00
N ASP A 309 56.15 -34.22 -12.00
CA ASP A 309 57.21 -33.23 -11.87
C ASP A 309 58.43 -33.55 -12.76
N ALA A 310 59.39 -32.64 -12.83
CA ALA A 310 60.65 -32.80 -13.57
C ALA A 310 61.51 -34.02 -13.15
N SER A 311 61.27 -34.58 -11.96
CA SER A 311 61.96 -35.77 -11.46
C SER A 311 61.21 -37.07 -11.79
N GLY A 312 60.04 -36.97 -12.43
CA GLY A 312 59.17 -38.09 -12.76
C GLY A 312 58.29 -38.57 -11.61
N ASN A 313 58.21 -37.81 -10.49
CA ASN A 313 57.29 -38.13 -9.41
C ASN A 313 55.87 -37.76 -9.84
N GLN A 314 54.90 -38.62 -9.51
CA GLN A 314 53.51 -38.42 -9.91
C GLN A 314 52.60 -38.19 -8.72
N ALA A 315 51.78 -37.14 -8.79
CA ALA A 315 50.60 -36.96 -7.96
C ALA A 315 49.36 -37.33 -8.79
N VAL A 316 48.60 -38.33 -8.33
CA VAL A 316 47.43 -38.86 -9.04
C VAL A 316 46.16 -38.59 -8.27
N VAL A 317 45.28 -37.77 -8.83
CA VAL A 317 43.96 -37.45 -8.26
C VAL A 317 42.89 -38.19 -9.05
N TYR A 318 42.07 -38.98 -8.37
CA TYR A 318 40.85 -39.55 -8.95
C TYR A 318 39.66 -38.68 -8.54
N LEU A 319 38.75 -38.44 -9.48
CA LEU A 319 37.61 -37.54 -9.30
C LEU A 319 36.33 -38.38 -9.37
N ASN A 320 35.48 -38.26 -8.34
CA ASN A 320 34.27 -39.07 -8.19
C ASN A 320 33.16 -38.65 -9.17
N SER A 321 33.08 -37.35 -9.47
CA SER A 321 32.41 -36.76 -10.63
C SER A 321 32.52 -35.23 -10.56
N GLY A 322 32.00 -34.52 -11.56
CA GLY A 322 31.69 -33.10 -11.39
C GLY A 322 32.76 -32.12 -11.85
N VAL A 323 33.98 -32.55 -12.20
CA VAL A 323 34.95 -31.72 -12.92
C VAL A 323 34.78 -31.96 -14.41
N TYR A 324 34.52 -30.90 -15.17
CA TYR A 324 34.35 -31.00 -16.62
C TYR A 324 35.38 -30.16 -17.34
N VAL A 325 35.80 -30.63 -18.51
CA VAL A 325 36.62 -29.90 -19.48
C VAL A 325 35.83 -29.73 -20.75
N GLU A 326 35.50 -28.50 -21.10
CA GLU A 326 34.93 -28.17 -22.41
C GLU A 326 36.03 -28.21 -23.48
N VAL A 327 35.85 -28.94 -24.59
CA VAL A 327 36.76 -28.91 -25.75
C VAL A 327 35.99 -28.49 -27.00
N SER A 328 36.41 -27.38 -27.61
CA SER A 328 35.89 -26.91 -28.90
C SER A 328 36.84 -27.24 -30.06
N TRP A 329 36.28 -27.67 -31.19
CA TRP A 329 37.04 -28.20 -32.34
C TRP A 329 37.29 -27.18 -33.45
N SER A 330 36.60 -26.04 -33.43
CA SER A 330 36.87 -24.93 -34.35
C SER A 330 38.07 -24.09 -33.89
N TRP A 331 38.31 -24.06 -32.58
CA TRP A 331 39.42 -23.39 -31.89
C TRP A 331 39.65 -24.12 -30.56
N TRP A 332 40.86 -24.60 -30.29
CA TRP A 332 41.14 -25.38 -29.07
C TRP A 332 40.99 -24.48 -27.86
N TYR A 333 39.97 -24.75 -27.04
CA TYR A 333 39.67 -24.07 -25.78
C TYR A 333 39.35 -25.16 -24.76
N ILE A 334 39.95 -25.08 -23.56
CA ILE A 334 39.73 -25.98 -22.42
C ILE A 334 39.28 -25.14 -21.24
N SER A 335 37.97 -25.10 -20.95
CA SER A 335 37.48 -24.50 -19.70
C SER A 335 37.18 -25.62 -18.71
N SER A 336 37.78 -25.53 -17.52
CA SER A 336 37.32 -26.31 -16.37
C SER A 336 36.55 -25.37 -15.47
N SER A 337 35.24 -25.52 -15.44
CA SER A 337 34.40 -24.74 -14.55
C SER A 337 33.63 -25.69 -13.64
N ARG A 338 33.92 -25.58 -12.35
CA ARG A 338 33.16 -26.09 -11.19
C ARG A 338 33.37 -27.57 -10.91
N ALA A 339 33.79 -27.89 -9.69
CA ALA A 339 33.33 -29.09 -9.01
C ALA A 339 31.89 -28.77 -8.53
N TYR A 340 30.91 -29.60 -8.86
CA TYR A 340 29.60 -29.50 -8.20
C TYR A 340 29.78 -30.01 -6.78
N GLY A 341 29.61 -29.14 -5.79
CA GLY A 341 29.44 -29.58 -4.41
C GLY A 341 27.97 -29.91 -4.11
N ASP A 342 27.71 -30.17 -2.84
CA ASP A 342 26.41 -30.65 -2.39
C ASP A 342 25.25 -29.74 -2.79
N LYS A 343 24.09 -30.38 -2.94
CA LYS A 343 22.84 -29.68 -3.25
C LYS A 343 22.42 -28.89 -2.01
N ASN A 344 22.15 -27.61 -2.19
CA ASN A 344 21.59 -26.81 -1.11
C ASN A 344 20.14 -27.23 -0.80
N SER A 345 19.74 -27.05 0.44
CA SER A 345 18.33 -27.03 0.83
C SER A 345 17.97 -25.67 1.43
N LEU A 346 16.68 -25.32 1.33
CA LEU A 346 16.15 -24.07 1.86
C LEU A 346 14.87 -24.37 2.62
N ASN A 347 14.83 -24.02 3.89
CA ASN A 347 13.62 -24.05 4.71
C ASN A 347 13.11 -22.62 4.91
N VAL A 348 11.82 -22.41 4.66
CA VAL A 348 11.15 -21.13 4.89
C VAL A 348 9.89 -21.37 5.71
N ALA A 349 9.84 -20.79 6.91
CA ALA A 349 8.68 -20.87 7.80
C ALA A 349 8.13 -19.48 8.14
N PHE A 350 6.81 -19.32 8.09
CA PHE A 350 6.16 -18.07 8.44
C PHE A 350 4.81 -18.28 9.10
N LYS A 351 4.37 -17.25 9.84
CA LYS A 351 3.15 -17.29 10.65
C LYS A 351 2.08 -16.37 10.09
N PHE A 352 0.84 -16.83 10.11
CA PHE A 352 -0.33 -15.99 9.89
C PHE A 352 -1.39 -16.30 10.95
N ASN A 353 -2.13 -15.27 11.36
CA ASN A 353 -3.12 -15.38 12.41
C ASN A 353 -4.55 -15.31 11.85
N LEU A 354 -5.42 -16.17 12.39
CA LEU A 354 -6.87 -16.10 12.25
C LEU A 354 -7.47 -15.71 13.61
N PRO A 355 -8.60 -14.96 13.66
CA PRO A 355 -9.31 -14.71 14.90
C PRO A 355 -9.61 -16.01 15.67
N LEU A 356 -9.56 -15.96 17.00
CA LEU A 356 -9.84 -17.14 17.84
C LEU A 356 -11.25 -17.70 17.63
N ASP A 357 -12.20 -16.84 17.27
CA ASP A 357 -13.58 -17.20 16.96
C ASP A 357 -13.82 -17.52 15.47
N ALA A 358 -12.75 -17.64 14.67
CA ALA A 358 -12.87 -17.95 13.25
C ALA A 358 -13.56 -19.31 13.03
N SER A 359 -14.59 -19.30 12.18
CA SER A 359 -15.40 -20.46 11.79
C SER A 359 -15.56 -20.51 10.26
N ASP A 360 -16.10 -21.61 9.72
CA ASP A 360 -16.29 -21.80 8.27
C ASP A 360 -15.04 -21.47 7.45
N LYS A 361 -13.91 -22.04 7.86
CA LYS A 361 -12.58 -21.73 7.31
C LYS A 361 -12.37 -22.49 6.00
N SER A 362 -11.89 -21.78 4.99
CA SER A 362 -11.32 -22.38 3.79
C SER A 362 -10.00 -21.70 3.46
N GLY A 363 -9.05 -22.45 2.91
CA GLY A 363 -7.75 -21.92 2.52
C GLY A 363 -7.18 -22.61 1.29
N LEU A 364 -6.59 -21.81 0.41
CA LEU A 364 -5.90 -22.26 -0.79
C LEU A 364 -4.47 -21.70 -0.79
N LEU A 365 -3.48 -22.59 -0.91
CA LEU A 365 -2.08 -22.29 -1.13
C LEU A 365 -1.77 -22.39 -2.62
N ASN A 366 -1.29 -21.28 -3.19
CA ASN A 366 -0.61 -21.25 -4.49
C ASN A 366 0.88 -21.02 -4.27
N TYR A 367 1.70 -21.70 -5.04
CA TYR A 367 3.15 -21.52 -4.97
C TYR A 367 3.74 -21.60 -6.37
N ALA A 368 4.75 -20.78 -6.60
CA ALA A 368 5.58 -20.85 -7.78
C ALA A 368 6.98 -21.34 -7.37
N THR A 369 7.47 -22.33 -8.08
CA THR A 369 8.79 -22.91 -7.90
C THR A 369 9.63 -22.72 -9.16
N ARG A 370 10.95 -22.81 -9.04
CA ARG A 370 11.85 -22.94 -10.20
C ARG A 370 11.72 -24.33 -10.83
N MET A 371 12.08 -24.42 -12.11
CA MET A 371 11.95 -25.66 -12.87
C MET A 371 12.71 -26.82 -12.20
N GLY A 372 11.97 -27.88 -11.86
CA GLY A 372 12.52 -29.14 -11.39
C GLY A 372 12.95 -29.22 -9.93
N GLU A 373 12.72 -28.16 -9.12
CA GLU A 373 12.93 -28.24 -7.67
C GLU A 373 11.78 -28.99 -6.97
N SER A 374 12.08 -29.66 -5.86
CA SER A 374 11.10 -30.36 -5.04
C SER A 374 10.74 -29.49 -3.84
N VAL A 375 9.44 -29.33 -3.56
CA VAL A 375 8.93 -28.60 -2.39
C VAL A 375 7.97 -29.48 -1.59
N SER A 376 8.10 -29.45 -0.27
CA SER A 376 7.14 -30.03 0.67
C SER A 376 6.63 -28.97 1.62
N PHE A 377 5.32 -29.00 1.92
CA PHE A 377 4.68 -28.08 2.84
C PHE A 377 4.18 -28.78 4.09
N THR A 378 4.36 -28.13 5.24
CA THR A 378 3.67 -28.49 6.47
C THR A 378 2.94 -27.29 7.04
N LEU A 379 1.69 -27.48 7.44
CA LEU A 379 0.87 -26.48 8.13
C LEU A 379 0.53 -26.99 9.53
N ASN A 380 0.94 -26.26 10.56
CA ASN A 380 0.76 -26.65 11.96
C ASN A 380 1.30 -28.07 12.24
N GLY A 381 2.44 -28.41 11.63
CA GLY A 381 3.09 -29.72 11.74
C GLY A 381 2.49 -30.84 10.85
N ASN A 382 1.43 -30.57 10.09
CA ASN A 382 0.79 -31.56 9.21
C ASN A 382 1.21 -31.34 7.75
N THR A 383 1.65 -32.40 7.06
CA THR A 383 1.95 -32.33 5.62
C THR A 383 0.69 -31.95 4.82
N THR A 384 0.84 -30.99 3.91
CA THR A 384 -0.28 -30.46 3.13
C THR A 384 0.09 -30.27 1.66
N SER A 385 -0.92 -30.06 0.83
CA SER A 385 -0.80 -29.62 -0.56
C SER A 385 -1.50 -28.26 -0.72
N THR A 386 -2.15 -28.01 -1.86
CA THR A 386 -2.76 -26.73 -2.22
C THR A 386 -4.01 -26.40 -1.40
N ASP A 387 -4.91 -27.35 -1.11
CA ASP A 387 -6.03 -27.11 -0.19
C ASP A 387 -5.56 -27.31 1.26
N ILE A 388 -5.56 -26.22 2.02
CA ILE A 388 -5.08 -26.19 3.41
C ILE A 388 -6.21 -26.10 4.43
N SER A 389 -7.48 -26.13 3.99
CA SER A 389 -8.66 -25.79 4.80
C SER A 389 -8.78 -26.62 6.08
N SER A 390 -8.47 -27.93 5.99
CA SER A 390 -8.61 -28.89 7.10
C SER A 390 -7.58 -28.69 8.23
N TYR A 391 -6.50 -27.95 7.97
CA TYR A 391 -5.40 -27.74 8.92
C TYR A 391 -5.42 -26.36 9.59
N LEU A 392 -6.37 -25.48 9.20
CA LEU A 392 -6.50 -24.12 9.72
C LEU A 392 -7.10 -24.08 11.13
N VAL A 393 -6.36 -23.48 12.08
CA VAL A 393 -6.80 -23.28 13.47
C VAL A 393 -7.05 -21.80 13.76
N GLY A 394 -7.86 -21.53 14.79
CA GLY A 394 -8.02 -20.16 15.30
C GLY A 394 -6.76 -19.79 16.08
N GLY A 395 -6.29 -18.55 15.96
CA GLY A 395 -4.99 -18.11 16.46
C GLY A 395 -3.88 -18.27 15.41
N ASP A 396 -2.68 -18.59 15.89
CA ASP A 396 -1.49 -18.68 15.04
C ASP A 396 -1.49 -19.95 14.20
N ASN A 397 -1.19 -19.78 12.91
CA ASN A 397 -0.95 -20.85 11.97
C ASN A 397 0.47 -20.71 11.43
N VAL A 398 1.23 -21.81 11.39
CA VAL A 398 2.61 -21.84 10.92
C VAL A 398 2.68 -22.68 9.66
N LEU A 399 3.05 -22.05 8.54
CA LEU A 399 3.38 -22.75 7.31
C LEU A 399 4.90 -22.86 7.19
N GLU A 400 5.39 -24.06 6.93
CA GLU A 400 6.79 -24.34 6.63
C GLU A 400 6.87 -24.94 5.23
N ALA A 401 7.83 -24.48 4.44
CA ALA A 401 8.13 -24.95 3.11
C ALA A 401 9.59 -25.37 3.06
N THR A 402 9.84 -26.61 2.67
CA THR A 402 11.20 -27.16 2.51
C THR A 402 11.46 -27.41 1.04
N PHE A 403 12.45 -26.73 0.49
CA PHE A 403 12.89 -26.86 -0.88
C PHE A 403 14.16 -27.71 -0.95
N THR A 404 14.17 -28.69 -1.85
CA THR A 404 15.30 -29.61 -2.07
C THR A 404 15.48 -29.90 -3.55
N ASN A 405 16.60 -30.55 -3.90
CA ASN A 405 16.91 -30.98 -5.27
C ASN A 405 16.84 -29.85 -6.31
N PRO A 406 17.59 -28.76 -6.12
CA PRO A 406 17.65 -27.70 -7.12
C PRO A 406 18.18 -28.26 -8.44
N GLN A 407 17.53 -27.88 -9.55
CA GLN A 407 18.05 -28.12 -10.90
C GLN A 407 18.72 -26.87 -11.48
N GLY A 408 18.46 -25.69 -10.90
CA GLY A 408 19.03 -24.41 -11.31
C GLY A 408 20.03 -23.85 -10.30
N SER A 409 20.59 -22.68 -10.61
CA SER A 409 21.53 -21.97 -9.71
C SER A 409 20.88 -21.33 -8.49
N GLU A 410 19.57 -21.42 -8.36
CA GLU A 410 18.80 -20.87 -7.24
C GLU A 410 17.68 -21.83 -6.87
N ILE A 411 17.26 -21.78 -5.61
CA ILE A 411 16.18 -22.56 -5.02
C ILE A 411 15.26 -21.68 -4.16
N GLY A 412 13.95 -21.91 -4.15
CA GLY A 412 13.01 -21.25 -3.24
C GLY A 412 11.74 -20.69 -3.87
N PHE A 413 11.01 -19.85 -3.12
CA PHE A 413 9.74 -19.28 -3.58
C PHE A 413 9.92 -18.34 -4.78
N GLY A 414 9.13 -18.55 -5.83
CA GLY A 414 8.97 -17.66 -6.98
C GLY A 414 7.83 -16.65 -6.82
N SER A 415 7.73 -15.72 -7.77
CA SER A 415 6.60 -14.78 -7.88
C SER A 415 5.28 -15.51 -8.16
N GLY A 416 4.19 -15.07 -7.54
CA GLY A 416 2.89 -15.75 -7.60
C GLY A 416 2.61 -16.70 -6.43
N SER A 417 3.46 -16.74 -5.41
CA SER A 417 3.21 -17.55 -4.21
C SER A 417 2.31 -16.78 -3.23
N TRP A 418 1.21 -17.39 -2.79
CA TRP A 418 0.23 -16.77 -1.89
C TRP A 418 -0.66 -17.80 -1.19
N ILE A 419 -1.28 -17.40 -0.08
CA ILE A 419 -2.37 -18.14 0.56
C ILE A 419 -3.62 -17.26 0.57
N SER A 420 -4.72 -17.77 0.05
CA SER A 420 -6.04 -17.14 0.13
C SER A 420 -6.86 -17.86 1.18
N LEU A 421 -7.37 -17.12 2.15
CA LEU A 421 -8.16 -17.62 3.27
C LEU A 421 -9.55 -16.98 3.23
N LYS A 422 -10.58 -17.72 3.66
CA LYS A 422 -11.92 -17.21 3.91
C LYS A 422 -12.45 -17.81 5.21
N TYR A 423 -13.11 -17.01 6.02
CA TYR A 423 -13.63 -17.40 7.34
C TYR A 423 -14.72 -16.44 7.83
N LYS A 424 -15.52 -16.86 8.80
CA LYS A 424 -16.46 -16.01 9.54
C LYS A 424 -15.92 -15.67 10.92
N THR A 425 -16.12 -14.43 11.37
CA THR A 425 -15.70 -13.95 12.70
C THR A 425 -16.64 -12.86 13.22
N SER A 426 -16.72 -12.74 14.55
CA SER A 426 -17.38 -11.62 15.24
C SER A 426 -16.41 -10.51 15.66
N THR A 427 -15.11 -10.74 15.51
CA THR A 427 -14.04 -9.79 15.84
C THR A 427 -13.13 -9.55 14.63
N PRO A 428 -13.64 -8.93 13.54
CA PRO A 428 -12.82 -8.65 12.37
C PRO A 428 -11.69 -7.68 12.74
N GLN A 429 -10.47 -8.05 12.34
CA GLN A 429 -9.25 -7.29 12.59
C GLN A 429 -8.47 -7.17 11.29
N VAL A 430 -7.67 -6.11 11.19
CA VAL A 430 -6.70 -6.00 10.10
C VAL A 430 -5.34 -5.77 10.70
N ASP A 431 -4.35 -6.50 10.17
CA ASP A 431 -2.95 -6.37 10.52
C ASP A 431 -2.47 -4.94 10.22
N ASP A 432 -1.53 -4.44 11.02
CA ASP A 432 -0.89 -3.16 10.72
C ASP A 432 0.10 -3.35 9.55
N PRO A 433 -0.15 -2.76 8.36
CA PRO A 433 0.76 -2.89 7.22
C PRO A 433 2.11 -2.22 7.47
N GLY A 434 2.24 -1.37 8.51
CA GLY A 434 3.51 -0.77 8.91
C GLY A 434 4.52 -1.78 9.47
N LEU A 435 4.07 -2.93 9.99
CA LEU A 435 4.96 -3.95 10.56
C LEU A 435 5.04 -5.17 9.65
N VAL A 436 6.17 -5.32 8.96
CA VAL A 436 6.43 -6.45 8.07
C VAL A 436 7.21 -7.50 8.85
N LYS A 437 6.54 -8.61 9.14
CA LYS A 437 7.11 -9.76 9.85
C LYS A 437 7.93 -10.59 8.87
N LEU A 438 9.24 -10.68 9.10
CA LEU A 438 10.13 -11.48 8.27
C LEU A 438 9.99 -12.97 8.61
N TYR A 439 10.28 -13.81 7.62
CA TYR A 439 10.19 -15.27 7.73
C TYR A 439 11.37 -15.84 8.52
N ASN A 440 11.17 -17.05 9.04
CA ASN A 440 12.28 -17.88 9.50
C ASN A 440 12.85 -18.57 8.27
N ILE A 441 14.14 -18.37 7.97
CA ILE A 441 14.77 -18.89 6.76
C ILE A 441 16.05 -19.61 7.17
N THR A 442 16.21 -20.85 6.73
CA THR A 442 17.44 -21.63 6.89
C THR A 442 17.94 -22.09 5.53
N SER A 443 19.18 -21.78 5.20
CA SER A 443 19.87 -22.25 3.99
C SER A 443 21.10 -23.06 4.41
N ASP A 444 21.25 -24.28 3.91
CA ASP A 444 22.26 -25.22 4.42
C ASP A 444 23.71 -24.81 4.13
N GLY A 445 23.96 -24.20 2.97
CA GLY A 445 25.34 -23.93 2.54
C GLY A 445 25.54 -22.71 1.65
N THR A 446 24.50 -21.93 1.35
CA THR A 446 24.64 -20.71 0.53
C THR A 446 23.94 -19.49 1.12
N GLY A 447 24.32 -18.30 0.65
CA GLY A 447 23.64 -17.03 0.98
C GLY A 447 22.14 -17.00 0.66
N ILE A 448 21.43 -16.05 1.27
CA ILE A 448 19.99 -15.83 1.15
C ILE A 448 19.69 -14.53 0.42
N TYR A 449 18.78 -14.58 -0.55
CA TYR A 449 18.18 -13.46 -1.26
C TYR A 449 16.71 -13.33 -0.86
N TYR A 450 16.34 -12.21 -0.22
CA TYR A 450 14.99 -11.99 0.28
C TYR A 450 14.41 -10.68 -0.26
N LEU A 451 13.56 -10.80 -1.29
CA LEU A 451 12.85 -9.67 -1.90
C LEU A 451 11.55 -9.43 -1.13
N ASN A 452 11.44 -8.24 -0.55
CA ASN A 452 10.28 -7.78 0.21
C ASN A 452 9.56 -6.67 -0.55
N SER A 453 8.30 -6.90 -0.92
CA SER A 453 7.43 -5.87 -1.48
C SER A 453 6.54 -5.25 -0.41
N LEU A 454 6.82 -4.00 -0.10
CA LEU A 454 6.36 -3.26 1.08
C LEU A 454 5.32 -2.22 0.69
N PHE A 455 4.29 -2.04 1.53
CA PHE A 455 3.24 -1.07 1.29
C PHE A 455 2.58 -0.64 2.60
N VAL A 456 2.27 0.65 2.71
CA VAL A 456 1.42 1.20 3.77
C VAL A 456 0.36 2.13 3.17
N PRO A 457 -0.89 2.12 3.66
CA PRO A 457 -1.99 2.93 3.14
C PRO A 457 -1.96 4.34 3.76
N GLY A 458 -0.85 5.05 3.57
CA GLY A 458 -0.65 6.38 4.09
C GLY A 458 0.68 7.00 3.69
N ASN A 459 1.02 8.10 4.35
CA ASN A 459 2.23 8.85 4.04
C ASN A 459 3.38 8.31 4.88
N VAL A 460 4.37 7.69 4.22
CA VAL A 460 5.58 7.15 4.86
C VAL A 460 6.37 8.28 5.51
N THR A 461 6.77 8.08 6.76
CA THR A 461 7.61 9.01 7.53
C THR A 461 8.96 8.40 7.88
N GLY A 462 9.11 7.08 7.78
CA GLY A 462 10.35 6.39 8.06
C GLY A 462 10.28 4.88 7.88
N ILE A 463 11.45 4.26 7.79
CA ILE A 463 11.61 2.82 7.62
C ILE A 463 12.82 2.37 8.45
N SER A 464 12.68 1.32 9.22
CA SER A 464 13.76 0.71 10.00
C SER A 464 13.73 -0.80 9.85
N ILE A 465 14.88 -1.45 10.00
CA ILE A 465 15.02 -2.90 9.84
C ILE A 465 15.73 -3.45 11.08
N LYS A 466 15.20 -4.53 11.64
CA LYS A 466 15.88 -5.38 12.61
C LYS A 466 16.06 -6.76 12.00
N LEU A 467 17.27 -7.30 12.04
CA LEU A 467 17.61 -8.64 11.56
C LEU A 467 18.34 -9.37 12.67
N THR A 468 17.89 -10.57 13.02
CA THR A 468 18.65 -11.50 13.86
C THR A 468 19.04 -12.67 12.99
N VAL A 469 20.34 -12.88 12.85
CA VAL A 469 20.94 -13.84 11.91
C VAL A 469 22.00 -14.68 12.59
N GLU A 470 22.26 -15.86 12.04
CA GLU A 470 23.32 -16.76 12.46
C GLU A 470 23.96 -17.40 11.21
N GLY A 471 25.27 -17.62 11.25
CA GLY A 471 26.05 -18.12 10.11
C GLY A 471 26.24 -17.11 8.97
N VAL A 472 25.86 -15.84 9.16
CA VAL A 472 25.94 -14.78 8.15
C VAL A 472 27.14 -13.88 8.41
N HIS A 473 27.94 -13.61 7.38
CA HIS A 473 29.16 -12.81 7.41
C HIS A 473 28.94 -11.40 6.89
N GLU A 474 27.97 -11.24 5.99
CA GLU A 474 27.66 -9.96 5.37
C GLU A 474 26.16 -9.77 5.12
N VAL A 475 25.71 -8.52 5.29
CA VAL A 475 24.33 -8.10 5.08
C VAL A 475 24.31 -6.90 4.16
N ARG A 476 23.52 -6.99 3.09
CA ARG A 476 23.26 -5.90 2.15
C ARG A 476 21.77 -5.67 2.02
N VAL A 477 21.37 -4.41 1.88
CA VAL A 477 19.99 -4.05 1.54
C VAL A 477 20.01 -3.23 0.26
N TYR A 478 19.16 -3.62 -0.68
CA TYR A 478 18.99 -2.96 -1.96
C TYR A 478 17.58 -2.40 -2.09
N TYR A 479 17.46 -1.27 -2.78
CA TYR A 479 16.20 -0.76 -3.30
C TYR A 479 16.05 -1.14 -4.78
N SER A 480 14.93 -1.76 -5.14
CA SER A 480 14.60 -2.02 -6.54
C SER A 480 13.82 -0.86 -7.13
N ASN A 481 14.28 -0.35 -8.27
CA ASN A 481 13.54 0.61 -9.11
C ASN A 481 12.79 -0.08 -10.27
N GLY A 482 12.72 -1.41 -10.25
CA GLY A 482 12.07 -2.26 -11.24
C GLY A 482 13.07 -2.98 -12.16
N THR A 483 14.05 -2.28 -12.69
CA THR A 483 15.01 -2.85 -13.65
C THR A 483 16.39 -3.14 -13.05
N ALA A 484 16.72 -2.53 -11.91
CA ALA A 484 17.99 -2.70 -11.23
C ALA A 484 17.82 -2.74 -9.70
N LEU A 485 18.81 -3.33 -9.02
CA LEU A 485 18.94 -3.32 -7.57
C LEU A 485 20.02 -2.31 -7.17
N ASN A 486 19.63 -1.29 -6.41
CA ASN A 486 20.50 -0.19 -5.98
C ASN A 486 20.90 -0.40 -4.52
N LEU A 487 22.20 -0.48 -4.23
CA LEU A 487 22.70 -0.74 -2.88
C LEU A 487 22.42 0.47 -1.97
N ILE A 488 21.61 0.28 -0.93
CA ILE A 488 21.26 1.35 0.02
C ILE A 488 21.92 1.17 1.40
N TYR A 489 22.30 -0.05 1.76
CA TYR A 489 22.99 -0.36 3.02
C TYR A 489 23.89 -1.58 2.84
N GLU A 490 25.03 -1.60 3.55
CA GLU A 490 25.95 -2.73 3.58
C GLU A 490 26.68 -2.82 4.91
N ASN A 491 26.86 -4.06 5.37
CA ASN A 491 27.73 -4.42 6.47
C ASN A 491 28.44 -5.74 6.13
N THR A 492 29.74 -5.69 5.87
CA THR A 492 30.59 -6.83 5.51
C THR A 492 31.40 -7.38 6.69
N SER A 493 31.03 -7.01 7.92
CA SER A 493 31.75 -7.40 9.14
C SER A 493 30.78 -7.95 10.17
N VAL A 494 29.83 -8.77 9.72
CA VAL A 494 28.88 -9.45 10.60
C VAL A 494 29.58 -10.67 11.19
N SER A 495 29.44 -10.83 12.50
CA SER A 495 29.96 -12.01 13.19
C SER A 495 29.14 -13.24 12.77
N PRO A 496 29.76 -14.36 12.39
CA PRO A 496 29.04 -15.56 11.97
C PRO A 496 28.27 -16.25 13.11
N GLY A 497 28.51 -15.88 14.37
CA GLY A 497 27.64 -16.30 15.48
C GLY A 497 26.28 -15.59 15.46
N LEU A 498 25.39 -15.96 16.38
CA LEU A 498 24.09 -15.30 16.55
C LEU A 498 24.27 -13.79 16.77
N THR A 499 23.81 -12.99 15.81
CA THR A 499 24.02 -11.54 15.76
C THR A 499 22.71 -10.83 15.42
N THR A 500 22.40 -9.73 16.13
CA THR A 500 21.29 -8.84 15.79
C THR A 500 21.82 -7.53 15.20
N ILE A 501 21.37 -7.21 13.99
CA ILE A 501 21.65 -5.98 13.26
C ILE A 501 20.42 -5.09 13.30
N THR A 502 20.59 -3.83 13.71
CA THR A 502 19.54 -2.82 13.63
C THR A 502 19.98 -1.73 12.66
N ILE A 503 19.16 -1.49 11.65
CA ILE A 503 19.31 -0.40 10.69
C ILE A 503 18.23 0.63 11.04
N ASP A 504 18.65 1.73 11.67
CA ASP A 504 17.74 2.80 12.05
C ASP A 504 17.22 3.59 10.82
N ASN A 505 16.17 4.39 11.05
CA ASN A 505 15.55 5.19 10.01
C ASN A 505 16.53 6.12 9.30
N LYS A 506 17.41 6.79 10.05
CA LYS A 506 18.34 7.74 9.47
C LYS A 506 19.32 7.03 8.53
N THR A 507 19.91 5.93 9.00
CA THR A 507 20.89 5.14 8.27
C THR A 507 20.31 4.53 7.01
N LEU A 508 19.07 4.01 7.06
CA LEU A 508 18.43 3.41 5.89
C LEU A 508 17.98 4.47 4.87
N MET A 509 17.43 5.60 5.34
CA MET A 509 16.90 6.65 4.47
C MET A 509 18.00 7.54 3.88
N GLU A 510 18.93 8.01 4.71
CA GLU A 510 20.01 8.95 4.32
C GLU A 510 21.31 8.23 3.92
N GLY A 511 21.49 6.98 4.34
CA GLY A 511 22.67 6.17 4.01
C GLY A 511 23.85 6.32 4.97
N GLN A 512 24.80 5.39 4.88
CA GLN A 512 26.09 5.44 5.60
C GLN A 512 27.13 6.33 4.88
N SER A 513 26.90 6.65 3.61
CA SER A 513 27.74 7.47 2.75
C SER A 513 26.86 8.20 1.73
N SER A 514 27.39 9.22 1.06
CA SER A 514 26.66 9.99 0.03
C SER A 514 26.22 9.19 -1.20
N SER A 515 26.70 7.96 -1.36
CA SER A 515 26.34 7.04 -2.45
C SER A 515 25.37 5.93 -2.02
N LYS A 516 25.02 5.86 -0.73
CA LYS A 516 24.11 4.88 -0.13
C LYS A 516 22.91 5.60 0.48
N GLY A 517 21.83 4.89 0.76
CA GLY A 517 20.58 5.45 1.31
C GLY A 517 19.42 5.48 0.32
N LEU A 518 18.22 5.23 0.83
CA LEU A 518 17.00 5.12 0.03
C LEU A 518 16.64 6.43 -0.69
N LEU A 519 16.87 7.58 -0.04
CA LEU A 519 16.50 8.90 -0.59
C LEU A 519 17.35 9.35 -1.78
N ASN A 520 18.41 8.62 -2.12
CA ASN A 520 19.17 8.86 -3.36
C ASN A 520 18.42 8.36 -4.60
N TYR A 521 17.45 7.47 -4.44
CA TYR A 521 16.77 6.78 -5.54
C TYR A 521 15.28 7.08 -5.63
N THR A 522 14.68 7.57 -4.54
CA THR A 522 13.23 7.80 -4.44
C THR A 522 12.90 8.84 -3.36
N THR A 523 11.65 9.26 -3.28
CA THR A 523 11.17 10.20 -2.25
C THR A 523 10.13 9.52 -1.36
N LEU A 524 9.95 10.05 -0.14
CA LEU A 524 8.86 9.60 0.74
C LEU A 524 7.49 9.74 0.08
N GLU A 525 7.29 10.76 -0.76
CA GLU A 525 6.04 10.94 -1.50
C GLU A 525 5.81 9.79 -2.49
N GLU A 526 6.83 9.40 -3.27
CA GLU A 526 6.74 8.26 -4.19
C GLU A 526 6.52 6.93 -3.46
N LEU A 527 7.22 6.71 -2.35
CA LEU A 527 7.00 5.53 -1.48
C LEU A 527 5.60 5.48 -0.87
N SER A 528 4.90 6.62 -0.79
CA SER A 528 3.55 6.73 -0.26
C SER A 528 2.45 6.56 -1.32
N LYS A 529 2.82 6.44 -2.61
CA LYS A 529 1.86 6.30 -3.72
C LYS A 529 1.47 4.84 -3.95
N ARG A 530 2.43 3.94 -3.86
CA ARG A 530 2.28 2.50 -4.12
C ARG A 530 3.32 1.67 -3.36
N ASN A 531 3.27 0.35 -3.51
CA ASN A 531 4.28 -0.53 -2.95
C ASN A 531 5.68 -0.23 -3.51
N PHE A 532 6.69 -0.60 -2.74
CA PHE A 532 8.10 -0.48 -3.10
C PHE A 532 8.88 -1.70 -2.61
N ASN A 533 10.01 -1.98 -3.24
CA ASN A 533 10.73 -3.23 -3.06
C ASN A 533 12.06 -2.99 -2.34
N LEU A 534 12.22 -3.62 -1.18
CA LEU A 534 13.51 -3.73 -0.49
C LEU A 534 13.99 -5.18 -0.56
N VAL A 535 15.22 -5.37 -1.00
CA VAL A 535 15.84 -6.70 -1.11
C VAL A 535 16.91 -6.82 -0.05
N ILE A 536 16.74 -7.77 0.86
CA ILE A 536 17.72 -8.11 1.89
C ILE A 536 18.54 -9.27 1.37
N MET A 537 19.86 -9.11 1.33
CA MET A 537 20.81 -10.14 0.94
C MET A 537 21.70 -10.46 2.14
N LEU A 538 21.72 -11.74 2.53
CA LEU A 538 22.57 -12.28 3.58
C LEU A 538 23.61 -13.16 2.89
N ASP A 539 24.90 -12.85 2.98
CA ASP A 539 25.95 -13.57 2.25
C ASP A 539 25.66 -13.64 0.73
N ALA A 540 25.14 -12.55 0.18
CA ALA A 540 24.87 -12.40 -1.25
C ALA A 540 25.09 -10.95 -1.69
N TYR A 541 25.34 -10.76 -2.99
CA TYR A 541 25.40 -9.43 -3.62
C TYR A 541 24.84 -9.42 -5.04
N TYR A 542 24.53 -8.22 -5.53
CA TYR A 542 24.09 -7.98 -6.90
C TYR A 542 25.19 -7.32 -7.74
N ASP A 543 25.46 -7.88 -8.91
CA ASP A 543 26.36 -7.33 -9.93
C ASP A 543 25.82 -7.60 -11.34
N ALA A 544 25.36 -6.53 -12.00
CA ALA A 544 24.76 -6.57 -13.33
C ALA A 544 25.72 -6.99 -14.46
N ASN A 545 27.03 -7.06 -14.20
CA ASN A 545 28.01 -7.50 -15.20
C ASN A 545 27.99 -9.02 -15.43
N TYR A 546 27.38 -9.79 -14.52
CA TYR A 546 27.23 -11.23 -14.67
C TYR A 546 25.91 -11.59 -15.34
N SER A 547 25.92 -12.67 -16.13
CA SER A 547 24.71 -13.23 -16.75
C SER A 547 23.64 -13.64 -15.73
N ARG A 548 24.09 -14.05 -14.53
CA ARG A 548 23.27 -14.17 -13.32
C ARG A 548 23.70 -13.09 -12.33
N PRO A 549 22.93 -11.98 -12.21
CA PRO A 549 23.37 -10.82 -11.45
C PRO A 549 23.47 -11.03 -9.93
N VAL A 550 22.61 -11.86 -9.34
CA VAL A 550 22.71 -12.20 -7.92
C VAL A 550 23.77 -13.27 -7.73
N ARG A 551 24.70 -13.06 -6.81
CA ARG A 551 25.82 -13.94 -6.48
C ARG A 551 25.68 -14.36 -5.01
N TYR A 552 25.89 -15.63 -4.69
CA TYR A 552 25.73 -16.19 -3.34
C TYR A 552 27.06 -16.71 -2.79
N ALA A 553 27.40 -16.37 -1.55
CA ALA A 553 28.55 -16.98 -0.89
C ALA A 553 28.31 -18.49 -0.71
N GLY A 554 29.38 -19.28 -0.66
CA GLY A 554 29.32 -20.76 -0.71
C GLY A 554 29.09 -21.33 -2.12
N GLN A 555 28.50 -20.57 -3.05
CA GLN A 555 28.24 -20.99 -4.44
C GLN A 555 29.09 -20.27 -5.50
N ASP A 556 29.28 -18.96 -5.34
CA ASP A 556 29.79 -18.06 -6.39
C ASP A 556 31.08 -17.33 -6.03
N TYR A 557 31.28 -17.14 -4.73
CA TYR A 557 32.41 -16.49 -4.08
C TYR A 557 32.41 -16.96 -2.62
N HIS A 558 33.51 -16.72 -1.89
CA HIS A 558 33.69 -17.22 -0.52
C HIS A 558 33.21 -18.67 -0.36
N TYR A 559 33.80 -19.56 -1.15
CA TYR A 559 33.44 -20.98 -1.18
C TYR A 559 33.73 -21.66 0.16
N GLU A 560 34.64 -21.08 0.94
CA GLU A 560 34.96 -21.45 2.31
C GLU A 560 33.85 -21.12 3.34
N TRP A 561 32.79 -20.41 2.93
CA TRP A 561 31.60 -20.18 3.75
C TRP A 561 30.50 -21.17 3.38
N ASP A 562 30.77 -22.47 3.52
CA ASP A 562 29.84 -23.57 3.24
C ASP A 562 29.02 -23.97 4.48
N ASN A 563 28.64 -22.98 5.29
CA ASN A 563 27.90 -23.17 6.54
C ASN A 563 26.40 -22.86 6.42
N GLU A 564 25.64 -23.40 7.37
CA GLU A 564 24.23 -23.08 7.56
C GLU A 564 24.06 -21.58 7.87
N ARG A 565 23.06 -20.95 7.25
CA ARG A 565 22.66 -19.57 7.51
C ARG A 565 21.21 -19.53 7.94
N VAL A 566 20.96 -18.80 9.02
CA VAL A 566 19.62 -18.64 9.58
C VAL A 566 19.25 -17.16 9.66
N LEU A 567 18.07 -16.80 9.16
CA LEU A 567 17.36 -15.56 9.49
C LEU A 567 16.19 -15.93 10.40
N TYR A 568 16.21 -15.42 11.64
CA TYR A 568 15.13 -15.68 12.59
C TYR A 568 13.90 -14.83 12.29
N SER A 569 12.69 -15.40 12.42
CA SER A 569 11.43 -14.69 12.14
C SER A 569 11.09 -13.58 13.17
N TYR A 570 9.97 -12.88 12.96
CA TYR A 570 9.37 -12.01 13.99
C TYR A 570 9.14 -12.77 15.32
N PRO A 571 9.48 -12.18 16.49
CA PRO A 571 9.81 -10.77 16.74
C PRO A 571 11.30 -10.40 16.58
N ASP A 572 12.15 -11.35 16.22
CA ASP A 572 13.60 -11.14 16.18
C ASP A 572 14.05 -10.41 14.91
N SER A 573 13.34 -10.62 13.80
CA SER A 573 13.54 -9.86 12.55
C SER A 573 12.24 -9.27 12.00
N TYR A 574 12.28 -8.00 11.59
CA TYR A 574 11.16 -7.28 11.00
C TYR A 574 11.62 -6.03 10.22
N ILE A 575 10.76 -5.55 9.33
CA ILE A 575 10.85 -4.21 8.75
C ILE A 575 9.69 -3.39 9.34
N ASN A 576 10.00 -2.23 9.92
CA ASN A 576 9.01 -1.34 10.51
C ASN A 576 8.96 -0.04 9.69
N ILE A 577 7.79 0.25 9.13
CA ILE A 577 7.48 1.41 8.32
C ILE A 577 6.56 2.32 9.15
N THR A 578 7.06 3.47 9.54
CA THR A 578 6.24 4.49 10.22
C THR A 578 5.50 5.31 9.17
N TYR A 579 4.20 5.51 9.36
CA TYR A 579 3.38 6.25 8.41
C TYR A 579 2.21 6.97 9.08
N VAL A 580 1.71 8.01 8.42
CA VAL A 580 0.46 8.69 8.77
C VAL A 580 -0.65 8.14 7.88
N SER A 581 -1.60 7.39 8.47
CA SER A 581 -2.73 6.84 7.73
C SER A 581 -3.57 7.94 7.07
N ARG A 582 -4.05 7.68 5.85
CA ARG A 582 -4.96 8.60 5.14
C ARG A 582 -6.41 8.49 5.62
N ILE A 583 -6.71 7.50 6.44
CA ILE A 583 -8.04 7.27 6.99
C ILE A 583 -8.00 7.35 8.51
N THR A 584 -9.00 8.00 9.09
CA THR A 584 -9.18 8.04 10.54
C THR A 584 -10.02 6.84 10.97
N ARG A 585 -9.41 5.85 11.62
CA ARG A 585 -10.14 4.68 12.13
C ARG A 585 -10.94 5.05 13.39
N THR A 586 -12.18 4.57 13.48
CA THR A 586 -13.00 4.65 14.69
C THR A 586 -13.37 3.24 15.16
N ARG A 587 -13.81 3.11 16.42
CA ARG A 587 -14.25 1.83 16.99
C ARG A 587 -15.47 1.20 16.28
N PHE A 588 -16.16 1.97 15.45
CA PHE A 588 -17.35 1.50 14.71
C PHE A 588 -17.01 1.11 13.27
N MET A 589 -15.77 1.32 12.82
CA MET A 589 -15.36 0.88 11.49
C MET A 589 -15.18 -0.63 11.46
N ILE A 590 -15.80 -1.25 10.47
CA ILE A 590 -15.77 -2.69 10.25
C ILE A 590 -14.91 -2.91 9.01
N PRO A 591 -13.72 -3.51 9.15
CA PRO A 591 -12.91 -3.82 7.98
C PRO A 591 -13.60 -4.91 7.16
N ILE A 592 -13.60 -4.73 5.85
CA ILE A 592 -14.03 -5.72 4.88
C ILE A 592 -12.89 -5.96 3.91
N GLU A 593 -12.66 -7.25 3.67
CA GLU A 593 -11.57 -7.76 2.87
C GLU A 593 -12.15 -8.80 1.91
N GLN A 594 -11.89 -8.65 0.62
CA GLN A 594 -12.45 -9.50 -0.44
C GLN A 594 -11.37 -9.82 -1.46
N THR A 595 -11.18 -11.11 -1.73
CA THR A 595 -10.21 -11.59 -2.72
C THR A 595 -10.83 -11.77 -4.09
N TYR A 596 -10.01 -11.58 -5.12
CA TYR A 596 -10.41 -11.63 -6.51
C TYR A 596 -9.40 -12.45 -7.32
N SER A 597 -9.91 -13.32 -8.20
CA SER A 597 -9.12 -13.88 -9.29
C SER A 597 -8.92 -12.81 -10.37
N LEU A 598 -7.81 -12.89 -11.10
CA LEU A 598 -7.52 -11.97 -12.19
C LEU A 598 -7.86 -12.60 -13.54
N ASN A 599 -8.34 -11.77 -14.47
CA ASN A 599 -8.53 -12.11 -15.87
C ASN A 599 -7.34 -11.63 -16.70
N GLY A 600 -7.10 -12.30 -17.83
CA GLY A 600 -6.02 -11.99 -18.76
C GLY A 600 -6.53 -11.50 -20.12
N GLU A 601 -5.81 -10.56 -20.71
CA GLU A 601 -6.04 -10.02 -22.06
C GLU A 601 -4.72 -9.99 -22.85
N ASN A 602 -4.80 -10.05 -24.17
CA ASN A 602 -3.64 -10.03 -25.08
C ASN A 602 -2.63 -11.16 -24.77
N PRO A 603 -3.00 -12.43 -25.03
CA PRO A 603 -2.14 -13.57 -24.77
C PRO A 603 -0.88 -13.53 -25.63
N VAL A 604 0.24 -13.96 -25.06
CA VAL A 604 1.53 -14.05 -25.76
C VAL A 604 2.02 -15.48 -25.72
N TYR A 605 2.69 -15.88 -26.81
CA TYR A 605 3.28 -17.19 -26.97
C TYR A 605 4.77 -17.05 -27.31
N TRP A 606 5.63 -17.76 -26.59
CA TRP A 606 7.05 -17.87 -26.88
C TRP A 606 7.40 -19.29 -27.27
N TRP A 607 8.08 -19.47 -28.40
CA TRP A 607 8.43 -20.78 -28.96
C TRP A 607 7.25 -21.76 -29.08
N GLY A 608 6.04 -21.23 -29.31
CA GLY A 608 4.81 -22.03 -29.42
C GLY A 608 4.14 -22.38 -28.09
N TYR A 609 4.69 -21.99 -26.94
CA TYR A 609 4.11 -22.19 -25.62
C TYR A 609 3.43 -20.92 -25.12
N PHE A 610 2.30 -21.09 -24.44
CA PHE A 610 1.60 -19.98 -23.79
C PHE A 610 2.49 -19.39 -22.69
N ALA A 611 2.88 -18.13 -22.84
CA ALA A 611 3.78 -17.45 -21.90
C ALA A 611 3.02 -16.73 -20.79
N GLY A 612 1.86 -16.17 -21.11
CA GLY A 612 1.03 -15.36 -20.23
C GLY A 612 0.24 -14.29 -20.99
N TYR A 613 -0.22 -13.27 -20.27
CA TYR A 613 -1.03 -12.17 -20.79
C TYR A 613 -0.30 -10.83 -20.64
N ARG A 614 -0.38 -9.94 -21.62
CA ARG A 614 0.17 -8.58 -21.48
C ARG A 614 -0.66 -7.69 -20.57
N THR A 615 -1.91 -8.08 -20.34
CA THR A 615 -2.84 -7.32 -19.52
C THR A 615 -3.46 -8.25 -18.49
N MET A 616 -3.53 -7.80 -17.23
CA MET A 616 -4.30 -8.46 -16.18
C MET A 616 -5.27 -7.48 -15.52
N TYR A 617 -6.48 -7.93 -15.18
CA TYR A 617 -7.50 -7.06 -14.59
C TYR A 617 -8.50 -7.83 -13.73
N PHE A 618 -9.24 -7.12 -12.89
CA PHE A 618 -10.42 -7.63 -12.20
C PHE A 618 -11.38 -6.49 -11.86
N ASP A 619 -12.66 -6.82 -11.76
CA ASP A 619 -13.71 -5.91 -11.35
C ASP A 619 -14.08 -6.13 -9.88
N TYR A 620 -14.34 -5.04 -9.16
CA TYR A 620 -14.78 -5.08 -7.77
C TYR A 620 -15.80 -3.97 -7.48
N TYR A 621 -16.81 -4.27 -6.66
CA TYR A 621 -17.85 -3.32 -6.28
C TYR A 621 -17.58 -2.74 -4.90
N LEU A 622 -17.67 -1.42 -4.77
CA LEU A 622 -17.65 -0.73 -3.48
C LEU A 622 -19.04 -0.22 -3.13
N PRO A 623 -19.58 -0.53 -1.94
CA PRO A 623 -20.86 0.02 -1.49
C PRO A 623 -20.88 1.55 -1.42
N ASP A 624 -22.07 2.15 -1.54
CA ASP A 624 -22.24 3.62 -1.64
C ASP A 624 -21.60 4.40 -0.48
N LYS A 625 -21.71 3.89 0.75
CA LYS A 625 -21.14 4.49 1.96
C LYS A 625 -19.83 3.85 2.42
N ALA A 626 -19.23 2.97 1.61
CA ALA A 626 -17.95 2.37 1.94
C ALA A 626 -16.84 3.42 1.95
N ILE A 627 -15.89 3.26 2.87
CA ILE A 627 -14.69 4.08 2.94
C ILE A 627 -13.56 3.26 2.30
N PRO A 628 -13.11 3.60 1.07
CA PRO A 628 -12.03 2.89 0.42
C PRO A 628 -10.74 2.97 1.24
N TRP A 629 -9.97 1.89 1.26
CA TRP A 629 -8.69 1.87 1.96
C TRP A 629 -7.52 1.63 1.01
N TYR A 630 -7.38 0.42 0.47
CA TYR A 630 -6.37 0.09 -0.54
C TYR A 630 -6.72 -1.17 -1.32
N VAL A 631 -6.06 -1.33 -2.46
CA VAL A 631 -6.04 -2.56 -3.25
C VAL A 631 -4.64 -3.16 -3.14
N ASP A 632 -4.56 -4.48 -3.08
CA ASP A 632 -3.30 -5.21 -3.06
C ASP A 632 -3.37 -6.42 -4.00
N ALA A 633 -2.63 -6.35 -5.10
CA ALA A 633 -2.53 -7.42 -6.10
C ALA A 633 -1.18 -8.12 -5.97
N TRP A 634 -1.18 -9.40 -5.61
CA TRP A 634 0.00 -10.26 -5.63
C TRP A 634 0.16 -10.85 -7.02
N THR A 635 1.28 -10.52 -7.65
CA THR A 635 1.46 -10.69 -9.08
C THR A 635 2.49 -11.76 -9.38
N ALA A 636 2.20 -12.52 -10.43
CA ALA A 636 3.11 -13.46 -11.04
C ALA A 636 3.48 -12.95 -12.43
N ILE A 637 4.77 -12.92 -12.71
CA ILE A 637 5.30 -12.44 -14.00
C ILE A 637 6.10 -13.52 -14.68
N HIS A 638 6.27 -13.38 -15.98
CA HIS A 638 7.16 -14.17 -16.81
C HIS A 638 7.74 -13.24 -17.89
N PHE A 639 9.04 -13.32 -18.15
CA PHE A 639 9.71 -12.49 -19.14
C PHE A 639 10.87 -13.24 -19.78
N THR A 640 11.25 -12.84 -21.00
CA THR A 640 12.43 -13.39 -21.70
C THR A 640 13.49 -12.32 -21.88
N GLY A 641 14.74 -12.66 -21.54
CA GLY A 641 15.85 -11.71 -21.58
C GLY A 641 15.71 -10.62 -20.52
N TYR A 642 16.00 -9.37 -20.91
CA TYR A 642 15.84 -8.18 -20.06
C TYR A 642 15.03 -7.13 -20.84
N PRO A 643 13.71 -7.29 -20.92
CA PRO A 643 12.88 -6.45 -21.77
C PRO A 643 12.78 -5.02 -21.24
N ALA A 644 12.92 -4.06 -22.15
CA ALA A 644 12.64 -2.65 -21.87
C ALA A 644 11.19 -2.30 -22.22
N GLY A 645 10.61 -1.35 -21.48
CA GLY A 645 9.24 -0.91 -21.69
C GLY A 645 8.65 -0.32 -20.42
N ILE A 646 7.32 -0.20 -20.39
CA ILE A 646 6.55 0.31 -19.25
C ILE A 646 5.40 -0.62 -18.89
N THR A 647 5.05 -0.58 -17.61
CA THR A 647 3.81 -1.09 -17.06
C THR A 647 2.92 0.07 -16.65
N THR A 648 1.65 0.05 -17.06
CA THR A 648 0.67 1.10 -16.76
C THR A 648 -0.46 0.54 -15.91
N LEU A 649 -0.74 1.21 -14.79
CA LEU A 649 -1.90 0.92 -13.94
C LEU A 649 -3.07 1.83 -14.32
N TYR A 650 -4.22 1.21 -14.58
CA TYR A 650 -5.52 1.84 -14.71
C TYR A 650 -6.45 1.41 -13.58
N GLU A 651 -7.29 2.34 -13.13
CA GLU A 651 -8.20 2.13 -12.01
C GLU A 651 -9.53 2.88 -12.20
N GLY A 652 -10.53 2.52 -11.39
CA GLY A 652 -11.82 3.19 -11.35
C GLY A 652 -12.83 2.60 -12.35
N PRO A 653 -13.98 3.26 -12.56
CA PRO A 653 -15.03 2.74 -13.43
C PRO A 653 -14.53 2.49 -14.86
N ASN A 654 -14.64 1.24 -15.32
CA ASN A 654 -14.17 0.76 -16.62
C ASN A 654 -12.67 0.97 -16.89
N ALA A 655 -11.83 1.04 -15.84
CA ALA A 655 -10.39 1.28 -15.96
C ALA A 655 -10.04 2.55 -16.77
N ASN A 656 -10.88 3.58 -16.72
CA ASN A 656 -10.67 4.81 -17.51
C ASN A 656 -9.66 5.78 -16.89
N THR A 657 -9.22 5.57 -15.65
CA THR A 657 -8.26 6.45 -14.98
C THR A 657 -6.88 5.81 -14.98
N LYS A 658 -5.97 6.36 -15.78
CA LYS A 658 -4.54 6.06 -15.66
C LYS A 658 -4.02 6.61 -14.34
N VAL A 659 -3.44 5.75 -13.50
CA VAL A 659 -2.96 6.11 -12.15
C VAL A 659 -1.46 6.30 -12.12
N PHE A 660 -0.68 5.30 -12.54
CA PHE A 660 0.78 5.36 -12.57
C PHE A 660 1.34 4.62 -13.77
N GLU A 661 2.56 5.01 -14.15
CA GLU A 661 3.44 4.26 -15.05
C GLU A 661 4.77 4.02 -14.38
N PHE A 662 5.35 2.87 -14.65
CA PHE A 662 6.68 2.50 -14.17
C PHE A 662 7.36 1.57 -15.16
N PRO A 663 8.70 1.44 -15.13
CA PRO A 663 9.41 0.50 -15.99
C PRO A 663 8.90 -0.94 -15.83
N LEU A 664 9.12 -1.79 -16.83
CA LEU A 664 8.94 -3.25 -16.65
C LEU A 664 9.80 -3.70 -15.46
N ASP A 665 9.14 -4.29 -14.45
CA ASP A 665 9.76 -4.59 -13.16
C ASP A 665 10.09 -6.08 -13.07
N TYR A 666 11.37 -6.43 -13.20
CA TYR A 666 11.86 -7.81 -13.12
C TYR A 666 11.70 -8.44 -11.74
N TYR A 667 11.36 -7.62 -10.75
CA TYR A 667 11.21 -7.93 -9.34
C TYR A 667 9.76 -7.73 -8.87
N LEU A 668 8.80 -7.57 -9.80
CA LEU A 668 7.39 -7.39 -9.49
C LEU A 668 6.80 -8.68 -8.91
N ILE A 669 6.44 -8.64 -7.64
CA ILE A 669 5.69 -9.71 -6.95
C ILE A 669 4.37 -9.22 -6.36
N ARG A 670 4.16 -7.91 -6.36
CA ARG A 670 3.03 -7.22 -5.73
C ARG A 670 2.84 -5.86 -6.37
N LEU A 671 1.58 -5.42 -6.46
CA LEU A 671 1.20 -4.04 -6.74
C LEU A 671 0.10 -3.64 -5.76
N ALA A 672 0.44 -2.78 -4.80
CA ALA A 672 -0.49 -2.28 -3.80
C ALA A 672 -0.54 -0.75 -3.83
N TYR A 673 -1.73 -0.17 -3.66
CA TYR A 673 -1.92 1.27 -3.69
C TYR A 673 -3.19 1.68 -2.93
N THR A 674 -3.18 2.91 -2.42
CA THR A 674 -4.36 3.54 -1.81
C THR A 674 -5.04 4.47 -2.80
N ARG A 675 -6.24 4.95 -2.45
CA ARG A 675 -6.94 5.98 -3.22
C ARG A 675 -6.12 7.27 -3.25
N LEU A 676 -5.65 7.67 -4.44
CA LEU A 676 -4.91 8.92 -4.63
C LEU A 676 -5.78 10.08 -5.09
N ASN A 677 -6.86 9.80 -5.81
CA ASN A 677 -7.75 10.82 -6.37
C ASN A 677 -9.21 10.34 -6.33
N ALA A 678 -10.12 11.24 -6.68
CA ALA A 678 -11.56 10.97 -6.60
C ALA A 678 -12.04 9.87 -7.55
N ASN A 679 -11.32 9.59 -8.64
CA ASN A 679 -11.70 8.65 -9.70
C ASN A 679 -11.22 7.21 -9.45
N MET A 680 -10.46 6.97 -8.38
CA MET A 680 -10.03 5.64 -7.95
C MET A 680 -10.93 5.11 -6.84
N MET A 681 -11.16 3.80 -6.81
CA MET A 681 -11.92 3.12 -5.75
C MET A 681 -13.23 3.86 -5.44
N VAL A 682 -14.03 4.17 -6.47
CA VAL A 682 -15.22 5.01 -6.39
C VAL A 682 -16.34 4.23 -5.67
N PRO A 683 -16.83 4.71 -4.51
CA PRO A 683 -17.99 4.11 -3.84
C PRO A 683 -19.26 4.19 -4.70
N GLY A 684 -20.10 3.19 -4.59
CA GLY A 684 -21.39 3.08 -5.28
C GLY A 684 -21.34 2.59 -6.72
N GLY A 685 -20.17 2.15 -7.17
CA GLY A 685 -19.97 1.62 -8.52
C GLY A 685 -19.04 0.42 -8.55
N THR A 686 -19.05 -0.25 -9.71
CA THR A 686 -18.03 -1.23 -10.06
C THR A 686 -16.79 -0.50 -10.55
N ASN A 687 -15.66 -0.82 -9.93
CA ASN A 687 -14.34 -0.34 -10.28
C ASN A 687 -13.57 -1.48 -10.95
N THR A 688 -12.65 -1.13 -11.84
CA THR A 688 -11.80 -2.07 -12.54
C THR A 688 -10.35 -1.72 -12.25
N PHE A 689 -9.63 -2.65 -11.64
CA PHE A 689 -8.16 -2.63 -11.63
C PHE A 689 -7.68 -3.23 -12.94
N LYS A 690 -6.75 -2.56 -13.63
CA LYS A 690 -6.12 -3.10 -14.85
C LYS A 690 -4.64 -2.73 -14.89
N LEU A 691 -3.79 -3.73 -15.06
CA LEU A 691 -2.35 -3.58 -15.26
C LEU A 691 -1.98 -4.03 -16.68
N GLU A 692 -1.24 -3.20 -17.42
CA GLU A 692 -0.90 -3.44 -18.82
C GLU A 692 0.60 -3.25 -19.06
N SER A 693 1.23 -4.21 -19.75
CA SER A 693 2.59 -4.11 -20.25
C SER A 693 2.59 -3.72 -21.73
N ASP A 694 3.48 -2.82 -22.12
CA ASP A 694 3.68 -2.43 -23.53
C ASP A 694 4.56 -3.41 -24.34
N SER A 695 5.16 -4.42 -23.69
CA SER A 695 6.11 -5.36 -24.30
C SER A 695 5.51 -6.75 -24.52
N ASN A 696 5.93 -7.40 -25.61
CA ASN A 696 5.61 -8.81 -25.87
C ASN A 696 6.59 -9.78 -25.18
N ASP A 697 7.68 -9.27 -24.60
CA ASP A 697 8.70 -10.07 -23.91
C ASP A 697 8.51 -10.07 -22.39
N TYR A 698 7.40 -9.47 -21.91
CA TYR A 698 7.02 -9.38 -20.50
C TYR A 698 5.51 -9.61 -20.35
N VAL A 699 5.12 -10.58 -19.53
CA VAL A 699 3.73 -10.98 -19.36
C VAL A 699 3.38 -11.30 -17.90
N PHE A 700 2.09 -11.21 -17.60
CA PHE A 700 1.50 -11.60 -16.34
C PHE A 700 0.94 -13.02 -16.42
N ARG A 701 1.19 -13.82 -15.38
CA ARG A 701 0.60 -15.14 -15.17
C ARG A 701 -0.62 -14.97 -14.27
N VAL A 702 -1.78 -14.74 -14.88
CA VAL A 702 -3.00 -14.37 -14.14
C VAL A 702 -3.51 -15.48 -13.24
N ASP A 703 -3.33 -16.75 -13.63
CA ASP A 703 -3.72 -17.92 -12.84
C ASP A 703 -2.90 -18.08 -11.55
N ASP A 704 -1.67 -17.58 -11.56
CA ASP A 704 -0.77 -17.55 -10.41
C ASP A 704 -0.89 -16.26 -9.60
N SER A 705 -1.70 -15.31 -10.05
CA SER A 705 -1.87 -14.00 -9.41
C SER A 705 -3.17 -13.96 -8.60
N ARG A 706 -3.21 -13.12 -7.55
CA ARG A 706 -4.40 -12.95 -6.71
C ARG A 706 -4.48 -11.53 -6.19
N ALA A 707 -5.68 -10.95 -6.14
CA ALA A 707 -5.88 -9.62 -5.60
C ALA A 707 -6.77 -9.65 -4.36
N ILE A 708 -6.66 -8.60 -3.55
CA ILE A 708 -7.53 -8.32 -2.41
C ILE A 708 -7.87 -6.83 -2.38
N VAL A 709 -9.13 -6.52 -2.07
CA VAL A 709 -9.62 -5.15 -1.90
C VAL A 709 -10.01 -4.94 -0.45
N HIS A 710 -9.50 -3.87 0.14
CA HIS A 710 -9.77 -3.48 1.52
C HIS A 710 -10.58 -2.18 1.56
N TYR A 711 -11.66 -2.21 2.33
CA TYR A 711 -12.49 -1.04 2.62
C TYR A 711 -13.13 -1.15 4.00
N PHE A 712 -13.71 -0.05 4.49
CA PHE A 712 -14.45 -0.06 5.75
C PHE A 712 -15.93 0.19 5.51
N LEU A 713 -16.75 -0.54 6.26
CA LEU A 713 -18.13 -0.17 6.56
C LEU A 713 -18.18 0.56 7.90
N ASN A 714 -19.30 1.23 8.19
CA ASN A 714 -19.47 1.96 9.42
C ASN A 714 -20.67 1.41 10.21
N GLY A 715 -20.41 0.78 11.35
CA GLY A 715 -21.41 0.29 12.28
C GLY A 715 -22.08 1.37 13.12
N TYR A 716 -22.08 2.64 12.67
CA TYR A 716 -22.65 3.78 13.38
C TYR A 716 -23.37 4.73 12.43
N ALA A 717 -24.61 5.06 12.78
CA ALA A 717 -25.38 6.15 12.21
C ALA A 717 -25.75 7.14 13.32
N GLY A 718 -25.38 8.41 13.14
CA GLY A 718 -25.64 9.49 14.12
C GLY A 718 -27.12 9.86 14.25
N TYR A 719 -27.42 10.96 14.95
CA TYR A 719 -28.78 11.50 14.97
C TYR A 719 -29.14 12.06 13.58
N GLY A 720 -30.33 11.70 13.09
CA GLY A 720 -30.88 12.17 11.82
C GLY A 720 -31.89 13.30 12.00
N ASP A 721 -32.92 13.30 11.15
CA ASP A 721 -33.98 14.29 11.16
C ASP A 721 -34.90 14.17 12.39
N ILE A 722 -35.69 15.21 12.63
CA ILE A 722 -36.68 15.27 13.72
C ILE A 722 -38.01 14.72 13.21
N PHE A 723 -38.53 13.70 13.89
CA PHE A 723 -39.82 13.07 13.54
C PHE A 723 -40.84 13.25 14.64
N THR A 724 -42.11 13.41 14.30
CA THR A 724 -43.20 13.51 15.29
C THR A 724 -43.27 12.26 16.19
N TYR A 725 -42.96 11.09 15.63
CA TYR A 725 -43.07 9.80 16.31
C TYR A 725 -41.71 9.12 16.44
N TYR A 726 -41.52 8.42 17.57
CA TYR A 726 -40.31 7.64 17.82
C TYR A 726 -40.27 6.38 16.95
N ALA A 727 -41.34 5.59 17.01
CA ALA A 727 -41.48 4.28 16.39
C ALA A 727 -42.95 4.03 16.00
N GLN A 728 -43.19 3.08 15.10
CA GLN A 728 -44.51 2.69 14.62
C GLN A 728 -45.41 2.22 15.76
N ASP A 729 -46.69 2.58 15.71
CA ASP A 729 -47.71 2.23 16.71
C ASP A 729 -47.33 2.52 18.17
N ASN A 730 -46.49 3.55 18.39
CA ASN A 730 -45.91 3.89 19.69
C ASN A 730 -45.14 2.73 20.35
N ALA A 731 -44.58 1.81 19.56
CA ALA A 731 -43.75 0.73 20.04
C ALA A 731 -42.50 1.25 20.77
N CYS A 732 -42.02 0.49 21.76
CA CYS A 732 -40.76 0.78 22.43
C CYS A 732 -39.52 0.44 21.59
N GLY A 733 -39.71 -0.33 20.51
CA GLY A 733 -38.67 -0.92 19.68
C GLY A 733 -39.21 -2.07 18.85
N TYR A 734 -38.33 -2.69 18.07
CA TYR A 734 -38.66 -3.75 17.13
C TYR A 734 -37.87 -5.03 17.39
N ASN A 735 -38.51 -6.16 17.13
CA ASN A 735 -37.82 -7.37 16.72
C ASN A 735 -37.80 -7.38 15.19
N LEU A 736 -36.73 -6.82 14.63
CA LEU A 736 -36.61 -6.54 13.21
C LEU A 736 -36.16 -7.79 12.48
N THR A 737 -36.94 -8.23 11.50
CA THR A 737 -36.52 -9.22 10.51
C THR A 737 -35.84 -8.49 9.35
N TYR A 738 -34.62 -8.89 9.00
CA TYR A 738 -33.80 -8.25 7.97
C TYR A 738 -33.07 -9.30 7.14
N TRP A 739 -32.45 -8.84 6.05
CA TRP A 739 -31.66 -9.66 5.15
C TRP A 739 -30.21 -9.19 5.10
N TYR A 740 -29.29 -10.15 5.08
CA TYR A 740 -27.86 -9.92 4.94
C TYR A 740 -27.24 -10.85 3.90
N ASP A 741 -26.12 -10.43 3.31
CA ASP A 741 -25.31 -11.26 2.43
C ASP A 741 -23.83 -11.10 2.82
N ILE A 742 -23.30 -12.16 3.39
CA ILE A 742 -21.89 -12.29 3.75
C ILE A 742 -21.14 -13.25 2.81
N GLY A 743 -21.62 -13.41 1.57
CA GLY A 743 -20.94 -14.17 0.51
C GLY A 743 -21.47 -15.58 0.26
N SER A 744 -22.65 -15.91 0.77
CA SER A 744 -23.38 -17.17 0.50
C SER A 744 -24.77 -16.93 -0.10
N GLY A 745 -25.01 -15.72 -0.61
CA GLY A 745 -26.34 -15.25 -1.01
C GLY A 745 -27.11 -14.62 0.14
N ALA A 746 -28.24 -13.99 -0.19
CA ALA A 746 -29.09 -13.31 0.79
C ALA A 746 -29.69 -14.31 1.79
N GLN A 747 -29.54 -14.00 3.08
CA GLN A 747 -30.03 -14.79 4.20
C GLN A 747 -30.87 -13.93 5.13
N GLN A 748 -31.89 -14.54 5.75
CA GLN A 748 -32.75 -13.87 6.71
C GLN A 748 -32.13 -13.90 8.11
N GLY A 749 -32.16 -12.78 8.81
CA GLY A 749 -31.77 -12.62 10.20
C GLY A 749 -32.84 -11.91 11.02
N SER A 750 -32.68 -11.92 12.33
CA SER A 750 -33.54 -11.19 13.27
C SER A 750 -32.70 -10.50 14.33
N VAL A 751 -33.03 -9.25 14.67
CA VAL A 751 -32.31 -8.46 15.67
C VAL A 751 -33.26 -7.56 16.46
N LEU A 752 -33.00 -7.43 17.76
CA LEU A 752 -33.70 -6.49 18.61
C LEU A 752 -33.10 -5.08 18.47
N ILE A 753 -33.95 -4.08 18.32
CA ILE A 753 -33.54 -2.67 18.32
C ILE A 753 -34.59 -1.79 18.99
N GLY A 754 -34.15 -0.80 19.74
CA GLY A 754 -35.00 0.20 20.38
C GLY A 754 -34.67 0.31 21.86
N ASN A 755 -35.60 0.87 22.63
CA ASN A 755 -35.42 1.13 24.06
C ASN A 755 -36.55 0.51 24.89
N CYS A 756 -36.87 -0.76 24.59
CA CYS A 756 -37.85 -1.52 25.35
C CYS A 756 -37.33 -1.86 26.75
N ARG A 757 -38.15 -1.57 27.76
CA ARG A 757 -37.91 -2.08 29.12
C ARG A 757 -38.06 -3.61 29.14
N PRO A 758 -37.46 -4.32 30.10
CA PRO A 758 -37.61 -5.78 30.21
C PRO A 758 -39.06 -6.29 30.27
N SER A 759 -40.02 -5.44 30.69
CA SER A 759 -41.45 -5.75 30.76
C SER A 759 -42.23 -5.44 29.47
N GLU A 760 -41.62 -4.75 28.50
CA GLU A 760 -42.26 -4.35 27.24
C GLU A 760 -41.85 -5.32 26.12
N THR A 761 -42.79 -5.63 25.23
CA THR A 761 -42.52 -6.53 24.08
C THR A 761 -42.25 -5.69 22.83
N PRO A 762 -41.09 -5.85 22.17
CA PRO A 762 -40.82 -5.21 20.89
C PRO A 762 -41.81 -5.64 19.81
N MET A 763 -42.20 -4.71 18.94
CA MET A 763 -43.09 -4.99 17.81
C MET A 763 -42.37 -5.84 16.76
N GLN A 764 -43.04 -6.85 16.22
CA GLN A 764 -42.51 -7.66 15.12
C GLN A 764 -42.69 -6.91 13.80
N ILE A 765 -41.60 -6.64 13.10
CA ILE A 765 -41.63 -5.92 11.82
C ILE A 765 -40.49 -6.41 10.92
N SER A 766 -40.69 -6.37 9.62
CA SER A 766 -39.65 -6.60 8.61
C SER A 766 -39.15 -5.28 8.01
N THR A 767 -37.95 -5.29 7.44
CA THR A 767 -37.31 -4.10 6.86
C THR A 767 -38.12 -3.44 5.73
N ASP A 768 -38.86 -4.21 4.94
CA ASP A 768 -39.76 -3.73 3.89
C ASP A 768 -41.03 -3.03 4.42
N GLN A 769 -41.31 -3.16 5.72
CA GLN A 769 -42.41 -2.48 6.42
C GLN A 769 -41.96 -1.20 7.13
N LEU A 770 -40.66 -0.91 7.16
CA LEU A 770 -40.15 0.32 7.75
C LEU A 770 -40.69 1.55 7.02
N GLN A 771 -40.92 2.62 7.78
CA GLN A 771 -41.33 3.91 7.27
C GLN A 771 -40.33 4.99 7.72
N PRO A 772 -39.10 5.01 7.13
CA PRO A 772 -38.01 5.91 7.55
C PRO A 772 -38.38 7.39 7.51
N TRP A 773 -39.38 7.74 6.72
CA TRP A 773 -39.83 9.12 6.52
C TRP A 773 -40.81 9.61 7.58
N ASN A 774 -41.34 8.71 8.42
CA ASN A 774 -42.38 9.02 9.40
C ASN A 774 -41.91 8.82 10.86
N TYR A 775 -40.88 8.00 11.09
CA TYR A 775 -40.46 7.58 12.43
C TYR A 775 -38.94 7.67 12.62
N ALA A 776 -38.53 8.22 13.77
CA ALA A 776 -37.11 8.42 14.08
C ALA A 776 -36.31 7.12 14.13
N LEU A 777 -36.87 6.05 14.73
CA LEU A 777 -36.20 4.75 14.84
C LEU A 777 -35.99 4.13 13.45
N ASP A 778 -36.99 4.20 12.58
CA ASP A 778 -36.95 3.66 11.22
C ASP A 778 -35.90 4.39 10.36
N ASP A 779 -35.81 5.73 10.47
CA ASP A 779 -34.76 6.53 9.86
C ASP A 779 -33.35 6.10 10.32
N ALA A 780 -33.17 5.90 11.63
CA ALA A 780 -31.90 5.46 12.17
C ALA A 780 -31.50 4.06 11.67
N ILE A 781 -32.45 3.14 11.55
CA ILE A 781 -32.23 1.80 10.97
C ILE A 781 -31.84 1.93 9.50
N TYR A 782 -32.63 2.68 8.72
CA TYR A 782 -32.38 2.94 7.30
C TYR A 782 -30.96 3.48 7.06
N ARG A 783 -30.59 4.55 7.77
CA ARG A 783 -29.26 5.17 7.64
C ARG A 783 -28.15 4.22 8.07
N LEU A 784 -28.32 3.46 9.14
CA LEU A 784 -27.33 2.46 9.54
C LEU A 784 -27.17 1.39 8.47
N PHE A 785 -28.25 0.88 7.90
CA PHE A 785 -28.18 -0.21 6.93
C PHE A 785 -27.49 0.22 5.63
N LEU A 786 -27.65 1.49 5.22
CA LEU A 786 -26.81 2.09 4.17
C LEU A 786 -25.32 2.10 4.53
N GLN A 787 -24.97 2.46 5.77
CA GLN A 787 -23.58 2.42 6.26
C GLN A 787 -23.00 0.99 6.34
N LEU A 788 -23.87 -0.02 6.40
CA LEU A 788 -23.54 -1.45 6.39
C LEU A 788 -23.55 -2.07 4.98
N GLY A 789 -23.54 -1.23 3.95
CA GLY A 789 -23.26 -1.64 2.58
C GLY A 789 -24.49 -2.02 1.75
N ALA A 790 -25.71 -1.76 2.24
CA ALA A 790 -26.90 -1.76 1.41
C ALA A 790 -26.87 -0.58 0.42
N LYS A 791 -27.47 -0.78 -0.75
CA LYS A 791 -27.51 0.22 -1.83
C LYS A 791 -28.51 1.33 -1.55
N GLU A 792 -28.15 2.54 -1.89
CA GLU A 792 -28.97 3.74 -1.79
C GLU A 792 -29.85 3.87 -3.04
N TYR A 793 -31.16 3.97 -2.82
CA TYR A 793 -32.16 4.21 -3.86
C TYR A 793 -32.91 5.51 -3.57
N SER A 794 -33.52 6.10 -4.60
CA SER A 794 -34.33 7.30 -4.39
C SER A 794 -35.54 7.00 -3.51
N THR A 795 -35.94 7.98 -2.70
CA THR A 795 -37.10 7.87 -1.81
C THR A 795 -38.38 7.46 -2.54
N ASP A 796 -38.62 8.02 -3.74
CA ASP A 796 -39.80 7.70 -4.55
C ASP A 796 -39.79 6.25 -5.04
N TYR A 797 -38.61 5.74 -5.42
CA TYR A 797 -38.45 4.34 -5.79
C TYR A 797 -38.73 3.42 -4.60
N LEU A 798 -38.19 3.73 -3.43
CA LEU A 798 -38.37 2.92 -2.22
C LEU A 798 -39.82 2.91 -1.72
N LYS A 799 -40.56 4.02 -1.88
CA LYS A 799 -42.00 4.06 -1.59
C LYS A 799 -42.82 3.18 -2.54
N ALA A 800 -42.39 3.05 -3.79
CA ALA A 800 -43.05 2.21 -4.80
C ALA A 800 -42.64 0.73 -4.70
N ALA A 801 -41.41 0.44 -4.26
CA ALA A 801 -40.84 -0.89 -4.17
C ALA A 801 -40.12 -1.14 -2.82
N PRO A 802 -40.88 -1.32 -1.71
CA PRO A 802 -40.31 -1.45 -0.36
C PRO A 802 -39.36 -2.64 -0.18
N THR A 803 -39.44 -3.67 -1.03
CA THR A 803 -38.51 -4.81 -1.05
C THR A 803 -37.06 -4.43 -1.36
N TYR A 804 -36.81 -3.19 -1.80
CA TYR A 804 -35.48 -2.62 -2.02
C TYR A 804 -35.03 -1.69 -0.89
N LEU A 805 -35.81 -1.54 0.19
CA LEU A 805 -35.34 -0.85 1.39
C LEU A 805 -34.05 -1.50 1.88
N PRO A 806 -33.07 -0.71 2.39
CA PRO A 806 -31.88 -1.26 3.01
C PRO A 806 -32.22 -2.36 4.02
N GLY A 807 -31.57 -3.51 3.89
CA GLY A 807 -31.80 -4.73 4.68
C GLY A 807 -33.05 -5.53 4.30
N ALA A 808 -33.74 -5.22 3.21
CA ALA A 808 -34.75 -6.09 2.61
C ALA A 808 -34.09 -7.12 1.66
N GLU A 809 -34.87 -8.11 1.20
CA GLU A 809 -34.35 -9.26 0.43
C GLU A 809 -33.58 -8.84 -0.83
N ASN A 810 -34.06 -7.83 -1.57
CA ASN A 810 -33.41 -7.34 -2.79
C ASN A 810 -32.32 -6.28 -2.52
N ASN A 811 -32.08 -5.94 -1.25
CA ASN A 811 -31.06 -4.96 -0.85
C ASN A 811 -30.44 -5.29 0.52
N PRO A 812 -29.81 -6.48 0.66
CA PRO A 812 -29.31 -6.97 1.94
C PRO A 812 -28.12 -6.14 2.46
N VAL A 813 -27.92 -6.11 3.78
CA VAL A 813 -26.70 -5.55 4.38
C VAL A 813 -25.53 -6.54 4.28
N ARG A 814 -24.28 -6.07 4.38
CA ARG A 814 -23.08 -6.91 4.20
C ARG A 814 -22.49 -7.49 5.49
N VAL A 815 -23.26 -7.45 6.57
CA VAL A 815 -22.88 -7.99 7.88
C VAL A 815 -24.07 -8.67 8.52
N GLU A 816 -23.84 -9.75 9.26
CA GLU A 816 -24.87 -10.36 10.09
C GLU A 816 -24.93 -9.60 11.43
N LEU A 817 -26.12 -9.10 11.77
CA LEU A 817 -26.38 -8.36 12.99
C LEU A 817 -26.67 -9.34 14.13
N LYS A 818 -25.78 -9.37 15.14
CA LYS A 818 -25.99 -10.13 16.38
C LYS A 818 -26.39 -9.24 17.55
N GLY A 819 -26.15 -7.94 17.44
CA GLY A 819 -26.46 -6.96 18.48
C GLY A 819 -26.49 -5.55 17.89
N LEU A 820 -27.59 -4.85 18.17
CA LEU A 820 -27.86 -3.52 17.67
C LEU A 820 -28.41 -2.64 18.80
N ALA A 821 -28.00 -1.37 18.83
CA ALA A 821 -28.49 -0.40 19.80
C ALA A 821 -29.12 0.79 19.07
N GLY A 822 -30.40 1.03 19.33
CA GLY A 822 -31.12 2.23 18.90
C GLY A 822 -31.31 3.16 20.10
N LYS A 823 -30.84 4.41 20.00
CA LYS A 823 -31.06 5.42 21.04
C LYS A 823 -31.81 6.60 20.46
N ALA A 824 -32.94 6.96 21.06
CA ALA A 824 -33.67 8.16 20.72
C ALA A 824 -33.65 9.18 21.85
N ILE A 825 -33.68 10.44 21.46
CA ILE A 825 -33.88 11.58 22.35
C ILE A 825 -35.24 12.18 22.00
N GLY A 826 -36.14 12.22 22.98
CA GLY A 826 -37.38 12.97 22.88
C GLY A 826 -37.08 14.45 23.05
N ILE A 827 -37.34 15.23 22.01
CA ILE A 827 -37.23 16.69 22.03
C ILE A 827 -38.53 17.22 22.65
N LYS A 828 -38.60 17.21 23.99
CA LYS A 828 -39.81 17.58 24.75
C LYS A 828 -39.78 18.98 25.37
N SER A 829 -38.63 19.64 25.40
CA SER A 829 -38.47 20.90 26.15
C SER A 829 -37.29 21.73 25.65
N VAL A 830 -37.10 21.86 24.34
CA VAL A 830 -36.18 22.90 23.87
C VAL A 830 -36.94 24.22 23.95
N PRO A 831 -36.43 25.25 24.67
CA PRO A 831 -37.11 26.52 24.79
C PRO A 831 -37.52 27.03 23.40
N ALA A 832 -38.75 27.51 23.30
CA ALA A 832 -39.21 28.17 22.09
C ALA A 832 -38.33 29.40 21.84
N THR A 833 -37.37 29.29 20.93
CA THR A 833 -36.83 30.49 20.30
C THR A 833 -38.00 31.09 19.53
N GLY A 834 -38.26 32.39 19.68
CA GLY A 834 -39.37 33.09 19.02
C GLY A 834 -39.30 33.12 17.47
N GLY A 835 -38.48 32.26 16.86
CA GLY A 835 -38.19 32.14 15.43
C GLY A 835 -36.93 31.30 15.18
N ALA A 836 -36.66 30.98 13.91
CA ALA A 836 -35.39 30.43 13.47
C ALA A 836 -34.25 31.39 13.88
N ILE A 837 -33.21 30.90 14.54
CA ILE A 837 -31.98 31.64 14.78
C ILE A 837 -31.17 31.67 13.48
N THR A 838 -31.32 32.76 12.75
CA THR A 838 -30.44 33.14 11.65
C THR A 838 -29.24 33.89 12.19
N VAL A 839 -28.05 33.44 11.82
CA VAL A 839 -26.80 34.15 12.08
C VAL A 839 -26.26 34.63 10.75
N THR A 840 -26.18 35.95 10.58
CA THR A 840 -25.62 36.59 9.40
C THR A 840 -24.29 37.21 9.76
N LEU A 841 -23.23 36.81 9.08
CA LEU A 841 -21.91 37.41 9.19
C LEU A 841 -21.66 38.27 7.95
N ARG A 842 -21.48 39.56 8.19
CA ARG A 842 -21.02 40.53 7.18
C ARG A 842 -19.54 40.79 7.39
N ILE A 843 -18.79 40.77 6.30
CA ILE A 843 -17.34 40.96 6.28
C ILE A 843 -16.97 41.95 5.16
N TRP A 844 -16.07 42.88 5.46
CA TRP A 844 -15.50 43.80 4.48
C TRP A 844 -14.05 44.13 4.82
N ARG A 845 -13.28 44.57 3.82
CA ARG A 845 -11.88 44.92 4.05
C ARG A 845 -11.76 46.33 4.60
N CYS A 846 -10.69 46.60 5.36
CA CYS A 846 -10.30 47.97 5.64
C CYS A 846 -9.87 48.61 4.30
N GLY A 847 -10.61 49.63 3.86
CA GLY A 847 -10.14 50.52 2.80
C GLY A 847 -8.92 51.31 3.22
#